data_AF-A0A9D0AWX9-F1
#
_entry.id   AF-A0A9D0AWX9-F1
#
_cell.length_a   1.000
_cell.length_b   1.000
_cell.length_c   1.000
_cell.angle_alpha   90.00
_cell.angle_beta   90.00
_cell.angle_gamma   90.00
#
_symmetry.space_group_name_H-M   'P 1'
#
loop_
_entity.id
_entity.type
_entity.pdbx_description
1 polymer ?
#
loop_
_entity_poly.entity_id
_entity_poly.type
_entity_poly.pdbx_seq_one_letter_code
_entity_poly.pdbx_strand_id
1 'polypeptide(L)'
;MKRILINATQPEELRVALVDGQRLFDFDIETIRRKQTKSNIYKSKITRIEPSLEAAFIDFGADRHGFLPLKDISRSYFKADSTESRQRRTIKDALEEGQELIVQVDKEERGNKGAALTTFISLAGRYLVLMPNNPRAGGVSRRIEGEDRSEAREVLSTLKIPDGMGVILRTAGVNKTADELRWDLEYLLQLWQAVETSAQKHVAPFLIYQESNIIIRAIRDYLREDISEIYIDDQEIYEEAYAFMQQVMPQHLNKVKLYQDTVPLFTRYQIESQIETAFQREVKLPSGGAIVLDHTEALLSIDINSARATKGVDIEETALTTNLEAVDEVARQLRLRDLGGLVVIDFIDMLSHKNQREVESSIREALKLDRARVQVGRISRFGLLEMSRQRLRPSLGESSQIVCPRCSGQGSIRSVESLSLSILRLIEEEAMKDRTNKIIAQVPVEVVTYLLNEKRQAVLEIENRQNINILLIPNPNMDTPMYEVHRVRLDSKNENEKISYKLIPPPKQPDITDYSSSNQSETPEEPAVKGVTHNAPPVLTKSKSPGLMKRFWSKMFSKEKSEINIIPPRPAPSKPKRGKQAVQKRTRSYTKTSRPISSANAATDNTKKTENNYSNSDSRSSENRPNTAYVRRNRRRKRPDVTNS
;
A
#
# COMPACT_ATOMS: atom_id res chain seq x y z
N MET A 1 12.76 -4.89 20.47
CA MET A 1 11.47 -4.69 21.18
C MET A 1 10.49 -4.10 20.20
N LYS A 2 9.41 -4.83 19.89
CA LYS A 2 8.45 -4.42 18.88
C LYS A 2 7.37 -3.50 19.44
N ARG A 3 6.97 -2.51 18.64
CA ARG A 3 5.99 -1.49 18.98
C ARG A 3 5.07 -1.20 17.81
N ILE A 4 3.85 -0.78 18.12
CA ILE A 4 2.97 -0.08 17.18
C ILE A 4 3.04 1.41 17.55
N LEU A 5 3.28 2.26 16.57
CA LEU A 5 3.30 3.72 16.72
C LEU A 5 2.17 4.28 15.84
N ILE A 6 1.26 5.03 16.42
CA ILE A 6 0.13 5.66 15.74
C ILE A 6 0.33 7.17 15.82
N ASN A 7 0.50 7.79 14.66
CA ASN A 7 0.62 9.23 14.49
C ASN A 7 -0.65 9.76 13.83
N ALA A 8 -1.35 10.64 14.54
CA ALA A 8 -2.61 11.24 14.11
C ALA A 8 -2.68 12.74 14.44
N THR A 9 -1.53 13.39 14.63
CA THR A 9 -1.42 14.82 14.93
C THR A 9 -1.95 15.72 13.79
N GLN A 10 -1.98 15.22 12.55
CA GLN A 10 -2.55 15.92 11.40
C GLN A 10 -3.90 15.26 11.06
N PRO A 11 -5.01 16.03 10.93
CA PRO A 11 -6.30 15.44 10.60
C PRO A 11 -6.35 14.88 9.17
N GLU A 12 -5.52 15.38 8.25
CA GLU A 12 -5.48 14.97 6.84
C GLU A 12 -4.98 13.53 6.62
N GLU A 13 -4.09 13.05 7.50
CA GLU A 13 -3.43 11.74 7.41
C GLU A 13 -3.32 11.04 8.76
N LEU A 14 -3.73 9.78 8.81
CA LEU A 14 -3.51 8.90 9.95
C LEU A 14 -2.49 7.84 9.56
N ARG A 15 -1.37 7.79 10.29
CA ARG A 15 -0.21 6.95 9.97
C ARG A 15 0.03 5.93 11.07
N VAL A 16 0.19 4.66 10.70
CA VAL A 16 0.51 3.57 11.63
C VAL A 16 1.81 2.89 11.20
N ALA A 17 2.77 2.83 12.11
CA ALA A 17 4.09 2.25 11.89
C ALA A 17 4.35 1.09 12.85
N LEU A 18 4.89 -0.01 12.33
CA LEU A 18 5.37 -1.14 13.12
C LEU A 18 6.90 -1.16 13.14
N VAL A 19 7.47 -1.12 14.34
CA VAL A 19 8.90 -0.91 14.54
C VAL A 19 9.47 -1.98 15.46
N ASP A 20 10.63 -2.56 15.12
CA ASP A 20 11.44 -3.33 16.07
C ASP A 20 12.67 -2.52 16.48
N GLY A 21 12.67 -2.04 17.72
CA GLY A 21 13.66 -1.06 18.19
C GLY A 21 13.52 0.27 17.45
N GLN A 22 14.26 0.43 16.36
CA GLN A 22 14.23 1.57 15.43
C GLN A 22 14.04 1.14 13.95
N ARG A 23 14.00 -0.17 13.63
CA ARG A 23 13.80 -0.66 12.24
C ARG A 23 12.31 -0.72 11.92
N LEU A 24 11.86 0.09 10.98
CA LEU A 24 10.50 0.07 10.44
C LEU A 24 10.31 -1.18 9.56
N PHE A 25 9.34 -2.03 9.90
CA PHE A 25 9.12 -3.31 9.19
C PHE A 25 7.73 -3.47 8.53
N ASP A 26 6.76 -2.66 8.93
CA ASP A 26 5.46 -2.49 8.27
C ASP A 26 4.96 -1.05 8.49
N PHE A 27 4.18 -0.51 7.54
CA PHE A 27 3.69 0.86 7.53
C PHE A 27 2.35 0.95 6.80
N ASP A 28 1.47 1.81 7.29
CA ASP A 28 0.09 1.92 6.83
C ASP A 28 -0.36 3.39 6.97
N ILE A 29 -1.12 3.89 5.99
CA ILE A 29 -1.58 5.29 5.94
C ILE A 29 -3.01 5.36 5.41
N GLU A 30 -3.84 6.17 6.05
CA GLU A 30 -5.21 6.48 5.62
C GLU A 30 -5.37 8.01 5.55
N THR A 31 -5.97 8.52 4.47
CA THR A 31 -6.17 9.96 4.25
C THR A 31 -7.65 10.27 4.10
N ILE A 32 -8.07 11.49 4.51
CA ILE A 32 -9.50 11.89 4.51
C ILE A 32 -10.17 11.61 3.16
N ARG A 33 -9.49 11.95 2.06
CA ARG A 33 -10.02 11.86 0.68
C ARG A 33 -10.26 10.43 0.18
N ARG A 34 -9.72 9.40 0.86
CA ARG A 34 -9.79 8.03 0.37
C ARG A 34 -9.85 7.02 1.52
N LYS A 35 -10.96 7.05 2.24
CA LYS A 35 -11.33 6.00 3.20
C LYS A 35 -11.45 4.65 2.48
N GLN A 36 -10.92 3.59 3.09
CA GLN A 36 -11.08 2.23 2.54
C GLN A 36 -12.57 1.83 2.58
N THR A 37 -13.08 1.30 1.47
CA THR A 37 -14.46 0.79 1.36
C THR A 37 -14.52 -0.73 1.48
N LYS A 38 -13.36 -1.39 1.42
CA LYS A 38 -13.26 -2.84 1.58
C LYS A 38 -13.82 -3.32 2.91
N SER A 39 -14.63 -4.38 2.86
CA SER A 39 -15.32 -4.99 4.01
C SER A 39 -16.45 -4.15 4.62
N ASN A 40 -16.71 -2.93 4.13
CA ASN A 40 -17.95 -2.20 4.44
C ASN A 40 -19.17 -3.02 4.05
N ILE A 41 -20.23 -2.87 4.85
CA ILE A 41 -21.51 -3.56 4.65
C ILE A 41 -22.58 -2.50 4.35
N TYR A 42 -23.29 -2.69 3.24
CA TYR A 42 -24.33 -1.80 2.75
C TYR A 42 -25.66 -2.54 2.70
N LYS A 43 -26.76 -1.82 2.93
CA LYS A 43 -28.05 -2.23 2.39
C LYS A 43 -28.12 -1.70 0.97
N SER A 44 -28.56 -2.54 0.05
CA SER A 44 -28.37 -2.33 -1.38
C SER A 44 -29.56 -2.86 -2.17
N LYS A 45 -29.64 -2.52 -3.46
CA LYS A 45 -30.75 -2.85 -4.34
C LYS A 45 -30.24 -3.42 -5.68
N ILE A 46 -30.85 -4.49 -6.16
CA ILE A 46 -30.54 -5.02 -7.50
C ILE A 46 -31.01 -4.01 -8.55
N THR A 47 -30.10 -3.54 -9.42
CA THR A 47 -30.42 -2.61 -10.52
C THR A 47 -30.72 -3.33 -11.82
N ARG A 48 -29.93 -4.34 -12.17
CA ARG A 48 -30.16 -5.22 -13.32
C ARG A 48 -29.57 -6.61 -13.10
N ILE A 49 -30.15 -7.62 -13.72
CA ILE A 49 -29.65 -9.01 -13.71
C ILE A 49 -29.05 -9.35 -15.07
N GLU A 50 -27.83 -9.89 -15.10
CA GLU A 50 -27.08 -10.25 -16.32
C GLU A 50 -26.83 -11.77 -16.37
N PRO A 51 -27.71 -12.56 -17.03
CA PRO A 51 -27.57 -14.01 -17.12
C PRO A 51 -26.27 -14.45 -17.80
N SER A 52 -25.80 -13.70 -18.79
CA SER A 52 -24.57 -13.98 -19.55
C SER A 52 -23.30 -13.95 -18.70
N LEU A 53 -23.33 -13.26 -17.55
CA LEU A 53 -22.22 -13.19 -16.58
C LEU A 53 -22.50 -14.00 -15.31
N GLU A 54 -23.66 -14.66 -15.22
CA GLU A 54 -24.24 -15.22 -14.01
C GLU A 54 -24.15 -14.24 -12.81
N ALA A 55 -24.46 -12.97 -13.02
CA ALA A 55 -24.24 -11.90 -12.04
C ALA A 55 -25.32 -10.81 -12.06
N ALA A 56 -25.46 -10.10 -10.94
CA ALA A 56 -26.34 -8.95 -10.79
C ALA A 56 -25.51 -7.69 -10.57
N PHE A 57 -25.99 -6.55 -11.08
CA PHE A 57 -25.46 -5.25 -10.75
C PHE A 57 -26.26 -4.63 -9.61
N ILE A 58 -25.56 -4.07 -8.64
CA ILE A 58 -26.11 -3.64 -7.36
C ILE A 58 -25.86 -2.15 -7.16
N ASP A 59 -26.92 -1.41 -6.86
CA ASP A 59 -26.80 -0.06 -6.29
C ASP A 59 -26.64 -0.19 -4.77
N PHE A 60 -25.56 0.38 -4.26
CA PHE A 60 -25.22 0.41 -2.83
C PHE A 60 -24.84 1.83 -2.36
N GLY A 61 -25.20 2.87 -3.13
CA GLY A 61 -24.91 4.27 -2.80
C GLY A 61 -23.60 4.85 -3.37
N ALA A 62 -22.88 4.10 -4.22
CA ALA A 62 -21.67 4.59 -4.91
C ALA A 62 -21.93 4.95 -6.39
N ASP A 63 -21.09 5.84 -6.95
CA ASP A 63 -21.13 6.27 -8.36
C ASP A 63 -21.22 5.12 -9.38
N ARG A 64 -20.63 3.97 -9.06
CA ARG A 64 -20.60 2.78 -9.92
C ARG A 64 -21.33 1.63 -9.26
N HIS A 65 -22.19 0.97 -10.01
CA HIS A 65 -22.89 -0.22 -9.53
C HIS A 65 -21.88 -1.34 -9.24
N GLY A 66 -22.02 -1.96 -8.07
CA GLY A 66 -21.21 -3.11 -7.68
C GLY A 66 -21.61 -4.37 -8.46
N PHE A 67 -20.68 -5.31 -8.55
CA PHE A 67 -20.83 -6.59 -9.25
C PHE A 67 -21.00 -7.73 -8.26
N LEU A 68 -22.17 -8.39 -8.26
CA LEU A 68 -22.50 -9.51 -7.38
C LEU A 68 -22.75 -10.79 -8.20
N PRO A 69 -21.78 -11.73 -8.27
CA PRO A 69 -21.95 -12.98 -9.02
C PRO A 69 -22.79 -13.99 -8.22
N LEU A 70 -23.57 -14.83 -8.91
CA LEU A 70 -24.51 -15.81 -8.34
C LEU A 70 -23.90 -16.71 -7.25
N LYS A 71 -22.63 -17.08 -7.40
CA LYS A 71 -21.88 -17.91 -6.45
C LYS A 71 -21.68 -17.28 -5.06
N ASP A 72 -21.76 -15.94 -4.98
CA ASP A 72 -21.54 -15.13 -3.77
C ASP A 72 -22.88 -14.62 -3.18
N ILE A 73 -24.00 -15.24 -3.60
CA ILE A 73 -25.36 -14.94 -3.16
C ILE A 73 -25.88 -16.04 -2.21
N SER A 74 -26.29 -15.63 -1.00
CA SER A 74 -26.87 -16.49 0.01
C SER A 74 -28.24 -16.99 -0.44
N ARG A 75 -28.49 -18.27 -0.17
CA ARG A 75 -29.75 -18.95 -0.53
C ARG A 75 -30.97 -18.39 0.18
N SER A 76 -30.77 -17.64 1.27
CA SER A 76 -31.84 -16.90 1.96
C SER A 76 -32.51 -15.84 1.10
N TYR A 77 -31.83 -15.35 0.05
CA TYR A 77 -32.36 -14.35 -0.88
C TYR A 77 -33.01 -14.96 -2.14
N PHE A 78 -33.04 -16.29 -2.27
CA PHE A 78 -33.65 -16.94 -3.44
C PHE A 78 -35.16 -17.16 -3.24
N LYS A 79 -35.93 -17.00 -4.33
CA LYS A 79 -37.39 -17.17 -4.33
C LYS A 79 -37.83 -18.54 -3.81
N ALA A 80 -38.91 -18.56 -3.02
CA ALA A 80 -39.38 -19.74 -2.30
C ALA A 80 -39.86 -20.90 -3.21
N ASP A 81 -40.56 -20.59 -4.31
CA ASP A 81 -41.16 -21.59 -5.23
C ASP A 81 -40.14 -22.39 -6.07
N SER A 82 -38.84 -22.19 -5.85
CA SER A 82 -37.77 -22.87 -6.60
C SER A 82 -37.36 -24.24 -6.02
N THR A 83 -38.32 -25.01 -5.48
CA THR A 83 -38.07 -26.27 -4.75
C THR A 83 -37.49 -27.40 -5.61
N GLU A 84 -37.58 -27.33 -6.94
CA GLU A 84 -37.10 -28.37 -7.86
C GLU A 84 -35.79 -27.98 -8.56
N SER A 85 -34.87 -28.96 -8.69
CA SER A 85 -33.51 -28.86 -9.23
C SER A 85 -32.47 -28.04 -8.40
N ARG A 86 -31.70 -28.78 -7.57
CA ARG A 86 -30.63 -28.24 -6.71
C ARG A 86 -29.30 -27.89 -7.41
N GLN A 87 -29.19 -28.03 -8.74
CA GLN A 87 -27.87 -28.08 -9.42
C GLN A 87 -27.63 -27.08 -10.58
N ARG A 88 -28.65 -26.45 -11.18
CA ARG A 88 -28.49 -25.40 -12.21
C ARG A 88 -29.62 -24.38 -12.16
N ARG A 89 -29.62 -23.49 -11.16
CA ARG A 89 -30.47 -22.29 -11.17
C ARG A 89 -29.76 -21.21 -11.98
N THR A 90 -30.44 -20.58 -12.94
CA THR A 90 -29.90 -19.35 -13.52
C THR A 90 -30.14 -18.19 -12.55
N ILE A 91 -29.33 -17.13 -12.63
CA ILE A 91 -29.51 -15.98 -11.73
C ILE A 91 -30.85 -15.26 -11.96
N LYS A 92 -31.40 -15.34 -13.18
CA LYS A 92 -32.71 -14.75 -13.54
C LYS A 92 -33.89 -15.41 -12.79
N ASP A 93 -33.79 -16.71 -12.54
CA ASP A 93 -34.82 -17.47 -11.82
C ASP A 93 -34.71 -17.25 -10.30
N ALA A 94 -33.49 -16.95 -9.83
CA ALA A 94 -33.15 -16.86 -8.42
C ALA A 94 -33.56 -15.54 -7.76
N LEU A 95 -33.58 -14.42 -8.49
CA LEU A 95 -33.66 -13.05 -7.96
C LEU A 95 -34.65 -12.17 -8.74
N GLU A 96 -34.88 -10.95 -8.23
CA GLU A 96 -35.70 -9.91 -8.87
C GLU A 96 -34.98 -8.56 -8.94
N GLU A 97 -35.21 -7.82 -10.02
CA GLU A 97 -34.77 -6.43 -10.10
C GLU A 97 -35.53 -5.59 -9.07
N GLY A 98 -34.81 -4.71 -8.37
CA GLY A 98 -35.34 -3.96 -7.24
C GLY A 98 -35.35 -4.68 -5.88
N GLN A 99 -34.95 -5.96 -5.81
CA GLN A 99 -34.81 -6.70 -4.55
C GLN A 99 -33.74 -6.06 -3.64
N GLU A 100 -34.04 -5.89 -2.35
CA GLU A 100 -33.07 -5.41 -1.36
C GLU A 100 -32.16 -6.54 -0.86
N LEU A 101 -30.86 -6.27 -0.74
CA LEU A 101 -29.83 -7.20 -0.27
C LEU A 101 -28.90 -6.52 0.74
N ILE A 102 -28.45 -7.25 1.77
CA ILE A 102 -27.27 -6.87 2.55
C ILE A 102 -26.03 -7.40 1.83
N VAL A 103 -25.11 -6.50 1.47
CA VAL A 103 -23.88 -6.81 0.71
C VAL A 103 -22.65 -6.28 1.42
N GLN A 104 -21.54 -7.01 1.31
CA GLN A 104 -20.22 -6.61 1.74
C GLN A 104 -19.29 -6.43 0.53
N VAL A 105 -18.41 -5.43 0.58
CA VAL A 105 -17.36 -5.21 -0.44
C VAL A 105 -16.21 -6.21 -0.24
N ASP A 106 -16.10 -7.22 -1.10
CA ASP A 106 -14.93 -8.14 -1.16
C ASP A 106 -13.71 -7.42 -1.75
N LYS A 107 -13.94 -6.64 -2.82
CA LYS A 107 -12.90 -5.86 -3.51
C LYS A 107 -13.42 -4.49 -3.86
N GLU A 108 -12.61 -3.49 -3.56
CA GLU A 108 -12.85 -2.10 -3.89
C GLU A 108 -12.87 -1.88 -5.42
N GLU A 109 -13.41 -0.75 -5.82
CA GLU A 109 -13.44 -0.29 -7.21
C GLU A 109 -12.01 -0.15 -7.76
N ARG A 110 -11.81 -0.51 -9.03
CA ARG A 110 -10.48 -0.38 -9.67
C ARG A 110 -10.58 0.07 -11.11
N GLY A 111 -10.08 1.28 -11.37
CA GLY A 111 -10.12 1.91 -12.68
C GLY A 111 -11.56 2.01 -13.16
N ASN A 112 -11.90 1.30 -14.23
CA ASN A 112 -13.24 1.31 -14.80
C ASN A 112 -14.19 0.21 -14.27
N LYS A 113 -13.74 -0.64 -13.32
CA LYS A 113 -14.54 -1.72 -12.74
C LYS A 113 -15.07 -1.32 -11.36
N GLY A 114 -16.39 -1.38 -11.18
CA GLY A 114 -17.04 -1.18 -9.88
C GLY A 114 -16.68 -2.27 -8.87
N ALA A 115 -17.04 -2.06 -7.60
CA ALA A 115 -16.73 -2.96 -6.49
C ALA A 115 -17.22 -4.40 -6.72
N ALA A 116 -16.45 -5.40 -6.28
CA ALA A 116 -16.93 -6.79 -6.21
C ALA A 116 -17.61 -7.03 -4.86
N LEU A 117 -18.85 -7.50 -4.90
CA LEU A 117 -19.72 -7.65 -3.74
C LEU A 117 -19.97 -9.12 -3.39
N THR A 118 -20.33 -9.37 -2.14
CA THR A 118 -20.80 -10.67 -1.64
C THR A 118 -21.91 -10.48 -0.61
N THR A 119 -22.86 -11.40 -0.54
CA THR A 119 -23.85 -11.46 0.56
C THR A 119 -23.42 -12.39 1.69
N PHE A 120 -22.33 -13.14 1.49
CA PHE A 120 -21.68 -13.92 2.54
C PHE A 120 -20.81 -13.00 3.39
N ILE A 121 -21.49 -12.21 4.22
CA ILE A 121 -20.87 -11.29 5.16
C ILE A 121 -19.82 -12.01 5.99
N SER A 122 -18.68 -11.36 6.16
CA SER A 122 -17.55 -11.81 6.96
C SER A 122 -17.18 -10.70 7.95
N LEU A 123 -17.31 -10.98 9.24
CA LEU A 123 -16.91 -10.05 10.30
C LEU A 123 -15.57 -10.54 10.86
N ALA A 124 -14.50 -9.80 10.55
CA ALA A 124 -13.15 -10.15 10.97
C ALA A 124 -12.88 -9.61 12.38
N GLY A 125 -12.91 -10.52 13.36
CA GLY A 125 -12.35 -10.31 14.69
C GLY A 125 -10.85 -10.56 14.70
N ARG A 126 -10.26 -10.57 15.89
CA ARG A 126 -8.81 -10.71 16.05
C ARG A 126 -8.34 -12.16 15.88
N TYR A 127 -9.04 -13.08 16.53
CA TYR A 127 -8.74 -14.50 16.54
C TYR A 127 -9.68 -15.27 15.63
N LEU A 128 -10.91 -14.79 15.46
CA LEU A 128 -11.98 -15.42 14.71
C LEU A 128 -12.42 -14.55 13.51
N VAL A 129 -13.03 -15.20 12.52
CA VAL A 129 -13.87 -14.55 11.51
C VAL A 129 -15.24 -15.19 11.59
N LEU A 130 -16.26 -14.38 11.87
CA LEU A 130 -17.66 -14.82 11.93
C LEU A 130 -18.27 -14.70 10.53
N MET A 131 -18.92 -15.77 10.09
CA MET A 131 -19.62 -15.91 8.80
C MET A 131 -21.11 -16.17 9.08
N PRO A 132 -21.90 -15.15 9.46
CA PRO A 132 -23.28 -15.34 9.94
C PRO A 132 -24.18 -15.98 8.87
N ASN A 133 -23.96 -15.64 7.59
CA ASN A 133 -24.76 -16.13 6.47
C ASN A 133 -24.22 -17.42 5.82
N ASN A 134 -23.23 -18.12 6.42
CA ASN A 134 -22.61 -19.28 5.79
C ASN A 134 -22.17 -20.38 6.78
N PRO A 135 -23.03 -21.35 7.11
CA PRO A 135 -22.69 -22.44 8.04
C PRO A 135 -21.65 -23.42 7.47
N ARG A 136 -21.35 -23.34 6.17
CA ARG A 136 -20.32 -24.17 5.52
C ARG A 136 -18.92 -23.55 5.61
N ALA A 137 -18.83 -22.25 5.91
CA ALA A 137 -17.58 -21.53 6.03
C ALA A 137 -17.09 -21.56 7.49
N GLY A 138 -16.50 -22.69 7.90
CA GLY A 138 -15.93 -22.85 9.24
C GLY A 138 -14.65 -23.67 9.29
N GLY A 139 -13.90 -23.53 10.39
CA GLY A 139 -12.73 -24.34 10.71
C GLY A 139 -11.43 -23.52 10.89
N VAL A 140 -10.29 -24.19 10.80
CA VAL A 140 -8.98 -23.62 11.15
C VAL A 140 -8.24 -23.09 9.90
N SER A 141 -7.64 -21.90 9.99
CA SER A 141 -6.84 -21.24 8.93
C SER A 141 -5.87 -22.21 8.24
N ARG A 142 -5.71 -22.07 6.91
CA ARG A 142 -4.82 -22.92 6.10
C ARG A 142 -3.33 -22.73 6.37
N ARG A 143 -2.95 -21.68 7.12
CA ARG A 143 -1.56 -21.44 7.56
C ARG A 143 -1.17 -22.26 8.81
N ILE A 144 -2.12 -23.01 9.38
CA ILE A 144 -1.92 -23.82 10.59
C ILE A 144 -1.99 -25.30 10.17
N GLU A 145 -0.91 -26.02 10.42
CA GLU A 145 -0.69 -27.41 10.01
C GLU A 145 -0.23 -28.24 11.23
N GLY A 146 -0.17 -29.56 11.11
CA GLY A 146 0.33 -30.43 12.19
C GLY A 146 -0.54 -30.47 13.46
N GLU A 147 0.14 -30.55 14.61
CA GLU A 147 -0.46 -30.72 15.94
C GLU A 147 -1.27 -29.48 16.37
N ASP A 148 -0.73 -28.28 16.19
CA ASP A 148 -1.39 -26.98 16.38
C ASP A 148 -2.79 -26.93 15.75
N ARG A 149 -2.97 -27.55 14.57
CA ARG A 149 -4.25 -27.58 13.86
C ARG A 149 -5.30 -28.42 14.57
N SER A 150 -4.88 -29.47 15.26
CA SER A 150 -5.76 -30.39 15.99
C SER A 150 -6.20 -29.77 17.31
N GLU A 151 -5.26 -29.23 18.09
CA GLU A 151 -5.55 -28.48 19.33
C GLU A 151 -6.46 -27.28 19.03
N ALA A 152 -6.11 -26.46 18.03
CA ALA A 152 -6.92 -25.32 17.59
C ALA A 152 -8.37 -25.71 17.22
N ARG A 153 -8.57 -26.92 16.69
CA ARG A 153 -9.91 -27.43 16.33
C ARG A 153 -10.68 -27.92 17.55
N GLU A 154 -10.00 -28.51 18.52
CA GLU A 154 -10.60 -28.90 19.80
C GLU A 154 -11.07 -27.66 20.57
N VAL A 155 -10.22 -26.65 20.76
CA VAL A 155 -10.60 -25.40 21.44
C VAL A 155 -11.76 -24.72 20.70
N LEU A 156 -11.74 -24.65 19.36
CA LEU A 156 -12.83 -24.08 18.56
C LEU A 156 -14.16 -24.83 18.78
N SER A 157 -14.13 -26.14 19.04
CA SER A 157 -15.33 -26.95 19.29
C SER A 157 -15.98 -26.70 20.65
N THR A 158 -15.26 -26.09 21.61
CA THR A 158 -15.81 -25.72 22.92
C THR A 158 -16.67 -24.46 22.87
N LEU A 159 -16.55 -23.67 21.80
CA LEU A 159 -17.27 -22.41 21.63
C LEU A 159 -18.73 -22.65 21.19
N LYS A 160 -19.65 -21.95 21.85
CA LYS A 160 -21.08 -21.97 21.51
C LYS A 160 -21.36 -21.03 20.35
N ILE A 161 -21.30 -21.57 19.14
CA ILE A 161 -21.62 -20.86 17.89
C ILE A 161 -23.12 -21.04 17.60
N PRO A 162 -23.89 -19.96 17.32
CA PRO A 162 -25.31 -20.08 16.96
C PRO A 162 -25.55 -20.86 15.66
N ASP A 163 -26.68 -21.55 15.59
CA ASP A 163 -27.08 -22.32 14.41
C ASP A 163 -27.14 -21.46 13.13
N GLY A 164 -26.68 -22.02 12.02
CA GLY A 164 -26.62 -21.32 10.73
C GLY A 164 -25.37 -20.46 10.52
N MET A 165 -24.60 -20.16 11.57
CA MET A 165 -23.37 -19.37 11.46
C MET A 165 -22.12 -20.25 11.29
N GLY A 166 -21.12 -19.75 10.55
CA GLY A 166 -19.79 -20.34 10.46
C GLY A 166 -18.75 -19.51 11.21
N VAL A 167 -17.69 -20.14 11.74
CA VAL A 167 -16.56 -19.44 12.36
C VAL A 167 -15.23 -20.00 11.86
N ILE A 168 -14.32 -19.12 11.47
CA ILE A 168 -12.97 -19.46 11.00
C ILE A 168 -11.93 -18.95 12.01
N LEU A 169 -11.10 -19.85 12.55
CA LEU A 169 -9.99 -19.47 13.42
C LEU A 169 -8.81 -18.93 12.57
N ARG A 170 -8.43 -17.68 12.84
CA ARG A 170 -7.27 -16.98 12.24
C ARG A 170 -5.96 -17.52 12.84
N THR A 171 -4.85 -17.31 12.13
CA THR A 171 -3.50 -17.70 12.59
C THR A 171 -3.09 -17.04 13.91
N ALA A 172 -3.64 -15.87 14.26
CA ALA A 172 -3.40 -15.22 15.55
C ALA A 172 -4.14 -15.90 16.73
N GLY A 173 -5.11 -16.79 16.47
CA GLY A 173 -5.87 -17.54 17.46
C GLY A 173 -5.26 -18.89 17.84
N VAL A 174 -4.09 -19.25 17.30
CA VAL A 174 -3.31 -20.41 17.75
C VAL A 174 -2.81 -20.17 19.17
N ASN A 175 -2.82 -21.21 20.00
CA ASN A 175 -2.42 -21.18 21.42
C ASN A 175 -3.23 -20.17 22.26
N LYS A 176 -4.48 -19.87 21.87
CA LYS A 176 -5.40 -19.00 22.60
C LYS A 176 -6.40 -19.79 23.41
N THR A 177 -6.71 -19.26 24.59
CA THR A 177 -7.64 -19.88 25.52
C THR A 177 -9.07 -19.79 25.01
N ALA A 178 -9.91 -20.75 25.40
CA ALA A 178 -11.34 -20.74 25.03
C ALA A 178 -12.04 -19.44 25.47
N ASP A 179 -11.63 -18.83 26.59
CA ASP A 179 -12.13 -17.52 27.00
C ASP A 179 -11.72 -16.40 26.04
N GLU A 180 -10.44 -16.28 25.65
CA GLU A 180 -10.02 -15.25 24.68
C GLU A 180 -10.77 -15.36 23.35
N LEU A 181 -11.02 -16.57 22.87
CA LEU A 181 -11.81 -16.80 21.66
C LEU A 181 -13.30 -16.49 21.88
N ARG A 182 -13.86 -16.77 23.08
CA ARG A 182 -15.25 -16.46 23.41
C ARG A 182 -15.51 -14.95 23.43
N TRP A 183 -14.58 -14.13 23.94
CA TRP A 183 -14.75 -12.68 23.98
C TRP A 183 -14.75 -12.08 22.56
N ASP A 184 -13.86 -12.54 21.69
CA ASP A 184 -13.83 -12.15 20.26
C ASP A 184 -15.12 -12.62 19.54
N LEU A 185 -15.64 -13.81 19.85
CA LEU A 185 -16.91 -14.29 19.30
C LEU A 185 -18.12 -13.46 19.77
N GLU A 186 -18.19 -13.14 21.07
CA GLU A 186 -19.27 -12.32 21.65
C GLU A 186 -19.30 -10.91 21.04
N TYR A 187 -18.13 -10.29 20.83
CA TYR A 187 -18.00 -9.02 20.11
C TYR A 187 -18.54 -9.12 18.66
N LEU A 188 -18.16 -10.16 17.92
CA LEU A 188 -18.61 -10.34 16.53
C LEU A 188 -20.11 -10.62 16.42
N LEU A 189 -20.70 -11.33 17.38
CA LEU A 189 -22.14 -11.57 17.46
C LEU A 189 -22.92 -10.28 17.77
N GLN A 190 -22.42 -9.45 18.69
CA GLN A 190 -23.00 -8.13 18.98
C GLN A 190 -22.94 -7.21 17.75
N LEU A 191 -21.80 -7.21 17.03
CA LEU A 191 -21.65 -6.45 15.79
C LEU A 191 -22.63 -6.93 14.71
N TRP A 192 -22.80 -8.24 14.53
CA TRP A 192 -23.79 -8.77 13.58
C TRP A 192 -25.23 -8.38 13.95
N GLN A 193 -25.60 -8.48 15.22
CA GLN A 193 -26.93 -8.08 15.69
C GLN A 193 -27.20 -6.60 15.44
N ALA A 194 -26.19 -5.72 15.60
CA ALA A 194 -26.30 -4.31 15.26
C ALA A 194 -26.50 -4.08 13.76
N VAL A 195 -25.77 -4.81 12.91
CA VAL A 195 -25.91 -4.78 11.43
C VAL A 195 -27.33 -5.21 11.00
N GLU A 196 -27.85 -6.33 11.50
CA GLU A 196 -29.22 -6.78 11.20
C GLU A 196 -30.28 -5.78 11.66
N THR A 197 -30.15 -5.30 12.91
CA THR A 197 -31.10 -4.32 13.49
C THR A 197 -31.13 -3.01 12.70
N SER A 198 -29.99 -2.58 12.17
CA SER A 198 -29.90 -1.38 11.33
C SER A 198 -30.49 -1.61 9.93
N ALA A 199 -30.17 -2.74 9.30
CA ALA A 199 -30.70 -3.12 7.98
C ALA A 199 -32.24 -3.24 7.93
N GLN A 200 -32.88 -3.54 9.05
CA GLN A 200 -34.35 -3.57 9.17
C GLN A 200 -34.99 -2.18 9.33
N LYS A 201 -34.26 -1.21 9.90
CA LYS A 201 -34.81 0.14 10.22
C LYS A 201 -34.80 1.11 9.03
N HIS A 202 -33.90 0.91 8.09
CA HIS A 202 -33.64 1.86 6.99
C HIS A 202 -33.87 1.20 5.62
N VAL A 203 -34.23 2.01 4.62
CA VAL A 203 -34.51 1.59 3.24
C VAL A 203 -33.22 1.66 2.41
N ALA A 204 -33.03 0.76 1.45
CA ALA A 204 -31.84 0.76 0.59
C ALA A 204 -31.87 1.90 -0.48
N PRO A 205 -30.70 2.39 -0.95
CA PRO A 205 -29.34 2.04 -0.50
C PRO A 205 -28.86 2.87 0.71
N PHE A 206 -28.01 2.30 1.57
CA PHE A 206 -27.24 3.05 2.59
C PHE A 206 -26.10 2.22 3.20
N LEU A 207 -25.08 2.89 3.75
CA LEU A 207 -23.99 2.29 4.55
C LEU A 207 -24.47 1.82 5.94
N ILE A 208 -24.52 0.49 6.16
CA ILE A 208 -24.87 -0.09 7.47
C ILE A 208 -23.67 -0.03 8.42
N TYR A 209 -22.52 -0.57 7.98
CA TYR A 209 -21.31 -0.70 8.78
C TYR A 209 -20.09 -0.33 7.95
N GLN A 210 -19.31 0.61 8.46
CA GLN A 210 -17.98 0.94 7.95
C GLN A 210 -16.96 0.03 8.63
N GLU A 211 -16.15 -0.69 7.86
CA GLU A 211 -15.00 -1.44 8.37
C GLU A 211 -14.10 -0.48 9.16
N SER A 212 -13.72 -0.88 10.36
CA SER A 212 -13.16 0.02 11.37
C SER A 212 -11.95 0.83 10.88
N ASN A 213 -11.73 1.97 11.54
CA ASN A 213 -10.60 2.88 11.36
C ASN A 213 -9.24 2.13 11.30
N ILE A 214 -8.26 2.64 10.54
CA ILE A 214 -6.89 2.09 10.43
C ILE A 214 -6.27 1.71 11.78
N ILE A 215 -6.55 2.46 12.86
CA ILE A 215 -6.16 2.14 14.25
C ILE A 215 -6.66 0.76 14.67
N ILE A 216 -7.98 0.54 14.60
CA ILE A 216 -8.62 -0.71 15.05
C ILE A 216 -8.19 -1.86 14.15
N ARG A 217 -8.08 -1.64 12.83
CA ARG A 217 -7.53 -2.64 11.89
C ARG A 217 -6.11 -3.02 12.27
N ALA A 218 -5.26 -2.04 12.58
CA ALA A 218 -3.88 -2.29 12.96
C ALA A 218 -3.79 -3.03 14.30
N ILE A 219 -4.55 -2.63 15.32
CA ILE A 219 -4.60 -3.34 16.61
C ILE A 219 -5.10 -4.78 16.41
N ARG A 220 -6.18 -4.98 15.65
CA ARG A 220 -6.73 -6.31 15.34
C ARG A 220 -5.71 -7.21 14.66
N ASP A 221 -5.13 -6.73 13.56
CA ASP A 221 -4.36 -7.54 12.61
C ASP A 221 -2.86 -7.64 12.96
N TYR A 222 -2.31 -6.67 13.71
CA TYR A 222 -0.89 -6.60 14.01
C TYR A 222 -0.48 -6.76 15.47
N LEU A 223 -1.34 -6.47 16.44
CA LEU A 223 -0.96 -6.66 17.85
C LEU A 223 -0.60 -8.14 18.06
N ARG A 224 0.65 -8.43 18.37
CA ARG A 224 1.13 -9.79 18.68
C ARG A 224 1.67 -9.82 20.11
N GLU A 225 1.97 -11.00 20.62
CA GLU A 225 2.48 -11.15 21.98
C GLU A 225 3.83 -10.44 22.17
N ASP A 226 4.69 -10.51 21.15
CA ASP A 226 6.01 -9.88 21.06
C ASP A 226 5.97 -8.35 20.92
N ILE A 227 4.81 -7.75 20.61
CA ILE A 227 4.61 -6.30 20.64
C ILE A 227 4.41 -5.86 22.09
N SER A 228 5.35 -5.06 22.59
CA SER A 228 5.41 -4.67 23.99
C SER A 228 4.53 -3.46 24.31
N GLU A 229 4.45 -2.50 23.38
CA GLU A 229 3.84 -1.18 23.60
C GLU A 229 3.13 -0.69 22.33
N ILE A 230 2.02 0.03 22.51
CA ILE A 230 1.29 0.78 21.48
C ILE A 230 1.33 2.24 21.91
N TYR A 231 2.00 3.10 21.14
CA TYR A 231 2.02 4.54 21.39
C TYR A 231 1.07 5.25 20.42
N ILE A 232 0.27 6.17 20.97
CA ILE A 232 -0.72 6.98 20.25
C ILE A 232 -0.47 8.44 20.66
N ASP A 233 -0.32 9.36 19.71
CA ASP A 233 -0.02 10.77 20.00
C ASP A 233 -1.23 11.74 20.02
N ASP A 234 -2.42 11.22 19.78
CA ASP A 234 -3.70 11.94 19.93
C ASP A 234 -4.56 11.37 21.08
N GLN A 235 -5.34 12.25 21.74
CA GLN A 235 -6.17 11.90 22.89
C GLN A 235 -7.48 11.19 22.48
N GLU A 236 -8.18 11.67 21.46
CA GLU A 236 -9.48 11.12 21.04
C GLU A 236 -9.29 9.70 20.50
N ILE A 237 -8.24 9.51 19.70
CA ILE A 237 -7.83 8.21 19.16
C ILE A 237 -7.31 7.27 20.24
N TYR A 238 -6.64 7.78 21.28
CA TYR A 238 -6.25 6.98 22.43
C TYR A 238 -7.48 6.41 23.16
N GLU A 239 -8.52 7.23 23.34
CA GLU A 239 -9.78 6.80 23.98
C GLU A 239 -10.54 5.77 23.12
N GLU A 240 -10.63 5.96 21.80
CA GLU A 240 -11.21 4.98 20.86
C GLU A 240 -10.47 3.63 20.95
N ALA A 241 -9.14 3.67 20.85
CA ALA A 241 -8.29 2.47 20.93
C ALA A 241 -8.39 1.77 22.30
N TYR A 242 -8.47 2.52 23.39
CA TYR A 242 -8.62 1.99 24.74
C TYR A 242 -9.97 1.30 24.92
N ALA A 243 -11.06 1.91 24.47
CA ALA A 243 -12.41 1.33 24.53
C ALA A 243 -12.49 0.01 23.75
N PHE A 244 -11.97 -0.02 22.52
CA PHE A 244 -11.91 -1.25 21.72
C PHE A 244 -11.08 -2.35 22.41
N MET A 245 -9.90 -2.00 22.93
CA MET A 245 -9.04 -2.92 23.68
C MET A 245 -9.71 -3.44 24.96
N GLN A 246 -10.54 -2.64 25.63
CA GLN A 246 -11.26 -3.05 26.85
C GLN A 246 -12.31 -4.13 26.56
N GLN A 247 -12.97 -4.06 25.41
CA GLN A 247 -14.00 -5.00 24.99
C GLN A 247 -13.41 -6.32 24.47
N VAL A 248 -12.36 -6.25 23.64
CA VAL A 248 -11.81 -7.44 22.93
C VAL A 248 -10.60 -8.06 23.64
N MET A 249 -9.79 -7.29 24.38
CA MET A 249 -8.50 -7.72 24.95
C MET A 249 -8.14 -7.01 26.27
N PRO A 250 -8.94 -7.15 27.35
CA PRO A 250 -8.67 -6.47 28.63
C PRO A 250 -7.27 -6.78 29.20
N GLN A 251 -6.73 -7.98 28.93
CA GLN A 251 -5.41 -8.44 29.38
C GLN A 251 -4.24 -7.71 28.72
N HIS A 252 -4.49 -6.87 27.71
CA HIS A 252 -3.48 -6.10 26.99
C HIS A 252 -3.68 -4.57 27.08
N LEU A 253 -4.65 -4.10 27.88
CA LEU A 253 -4.90 -2.66 28.10
C LEU A 253 -3.65 -1.88 28.53
N ASN A 254 -2.78 -2.49 29.34
CA ASN A 254 -1.54 -1.89 29.80
C ASN A 254 -0.49 -1.65 28.70
N LYS A 255 -0.67 -2.20 27.49
CA LYS A 255 0.19 -1.94 26.34
C LYS A 255 -0.15 -0.61 25.66
N VAL A 256 -1.38 -0.10 25.79
CA VAL A 256 -1.82 1.15 25.14
C VAL A 256 -1.37 2.35 25.97
N LYS A 257 -0.58 3.24 25.35
CA LYS A 257 0.01 4.41 25.99
C LYS A 257 -0.21 5.65 25.15
N LEU A 258 -0.69 6.71 25.79
CA LEU A 258 -0.70 8.05 25.22
C LEU A 258 0.72 8.61 25.20
N TYR A 259 1.08 9.27 24.10
CA TYR A 259 2.36 9.94 23.89
C TYR A 259 2.16 11.45 24.02
N GLN A 260 2.92 12.08 24.93
CA GLN A 260 2.78 13.50 25.29
C GLN A 260 4.12 14.26 25.27
N ASP A 261 5.14 13.70 24.60
CA ASP A 261 6.46 14.33 24.46
C ASP A 261 6.40 15.47 23.41
N THR A 262 7.34 16.40 23.45
CA THR A 262 7.37 17.55 22.52
C THR A 262 8.01 17.22 21.18
N VAL A 263 8.78 16.13 21.10
CA VAL A 263 9.34 15.61 19.84
C VAL A 263 8.27 14.75 19.15
N PRO A 264 7.98 14.90 17.85
CA PRO A 264 7.02 14.06 17.15
C PRO A 264 7.33 12.57 17.25
N LEU A 265 6.30 11.73 17.39
CA LEU A 265 6.43 10.30 17.70
C LEU A 265 7.38 9.56 16.75
N PHE A 266 7.19 9.69 15.44
CA PHE A 266 7.99 8.99 14.44
C PHE A 266 9.44 9.52 14.35
N THR A 267 9.63 10.82 14.60
CA THR A 267 10.97 11.43 14.73
C THR A 267 11.70 10.90 15.96
N ARG A 268 11.01 10.73 17.09
CA ARG A 268 11.57 10.19 18.34
C ARG A 268 12.13 8.77 18.16
N TYR A 269 11.45 7.95 17.36
CA TYR A 269 11.85 6.58 17.02
C TYR A 269 12.75 6.47 15.77
N GLN A 270 13.09 7.59 15.12
CA GLN A 270 13.97 7.66 13.93
C GLN A 270 13.45 6.85 12.71
N ILE A 271 12.13 6.77 12.55
CA ILE A 271 11.50 6.04 11.44
C ILE A 271 11.06 6.93 10.27
N GLU A 272 10.96 8.26 10.45
CA GLU A 272 10.50 9.17 9.38
C GLU A 272 11.32 9.02 8.09
N SER A 273 12.65 9.00 8.20
CA SER A 273 13.54 8.77 7.06
C SER A 273 13.40 7.39 6.41
N GLN A 274 12.91 6.39 7.15
CA GLN A 274 12.62 5.06 6.62
C GLN A 274 11.25 5.02 5.92
N ILE A 275 10.27 5.80 6.38
CA ILE A 275 8.99 6.01 5.69
C ILE A 275 9.25 6.70 4.34
N GLU A 276 10.10 7.73 4.31
CA GLU A 276 10.51 8.41 3.07
C GLU A 276 11.13 7.45 2.02
N THR A 277 11.83 6.38 2.43
CA THR A 277 12.31 5.36 1.47
C THR A 277 11.20 4.63 0.73
N ALA A 278 9.95 4.65 1.22
CA ALA A 278 8.81 4.05 0.53
C ALA A 278 8.32 4.89 -0.68
N PHE A 279 8.61 6.19 -0.70
CA PHE A 279 8.27 7.08 -1.82
C PHE A 279 9.39 7.17 -2.87
N GLN A 280 10.62 6.79 -2.53
CA GLN A 280 11.79 6.87 -3.41
C GLN A 280 11.79 5.78 -4.49
N ARG A 281 12.29 6.09 -5.68
CA ARG A 281 12.51 5.09 -6.76
C ARG A 281 13.68 4.16 -6.46
N GLU A 282 14.75 4.71 -5.88
CA GLU A 282 15.97 4.00 -5.50
C GLU A 282 16.08 3.93 -3.98
N VAL A 283 16.38 2.74 -3.43
CA VAL A 283 16.58 2.54 -1.99
C VAL A 283 17.96 1.93 -1.75
N LYS A 284 18.74 2.56 -0.87
CA LYS A 284 20.13 2.16 -0.58
C LYS A 284 20.19 0.99 0.39
N LEU A 285 21.12 0.07 0.12
CA LEU A 285 21.42 -1.11 0.92
C LEU A 285 22.58 -0.82 1.91
N PRO A 286 22.67 -1.58 3.03
CA PRO A 286 23.72 -1.39 4.05
C PRO A 286 25.15 -1.37 3.51
N SER A 287 25.51 -2.26 2.59
CA SER A 287 26.84 -2.31 1.97
C SER A 287 27.04 -1.31 0.82
N GLY A 288 26.11 -0.36 0.66
CA GLY A 288 26.18 0.75 -0.28
C GLY A 288 25.60 0.47 -1.67
N GLY A 289 25.16 -0.76 -1.95
CA GLY A 289 24.35 -1.07 -3.14
C GLY A 289 22.98 -0.37 -3.11
N ALA A 290 22.16 -0.61 -4.11
CA ALA A 290 20.82 -0.06 -4.18
C ALA A 290 19.84 -0.98 -4.91
N ILE A 291 18.57 -0.93 -4.52
CA ILE A 291 17.46 -1.49 -5.30
C ILE A 291 16.69 -0.36 -5.98
N VAL A 292 16.29 -0.58 -7.23
CA VAL A 292 15.52 0.37 -8.05
C VAL A 292 14.16 -0.25 -8.35
N LEU A 293 13.07 0.43 -8.00
CA LEU A 293 11.71 -0.06 -8.15
C LEU A 293 10.96 0.72 -9.25
N ASP A 294 10.67 0.05 -10.37
CA ASP A 294 9.95 0.63 -11.50
C ASP A 294 8.58 -0.02 -11.71
N HIS A 295 7.55 0.80 -11.76
CA HIS A 295 6.18 0.36 -11.97
C HIS A 295 5.84 0.39 -13.46
N THR A 296 5.33 -0.73 -13.99
CA THR A 296 4.76 -0.81 -15.33
C THR A 296 3.25 -1.01 -15.26
N GLU A 297 2.58 -1.02 -16.41
CA GLU A 297 1.13 -1.28 -16.50
C GLU A 297 0.73 -2.66 -15.93
N ALA A 298 1.56 -3.68 -16.15
CA ALA A 298 1.24 -5.08 -15.81
C ALA A 298 1.97 -5.63 -14.57
N LEU A 299 3.19 -5.16 -14.30
CA LEU A 299 4.08 -5.71 -13.28
C LEU A 299 4.97 -4.65 -12.62
N LEU A 300 5.52 -5.01 -11.46
CA LEU A 300 6.60 -4.28 -10.80
C LEU A 300 7.95 -4.89 -11.24
N SER A 301 8.86 -4.06 -11.72
CA SER A 301 10.25 -4.45 -11.97
C SER A 301 11.12 -3.95 -10.82
N ILE A 302 12.06 -4.79 -10.35
CA ILE A 302 13.06 -4.43 -9.35
C ILE A 302 14.43 -4.79 -9.90
N ASP A 303 15.32 -3.80 -9.96
CA ASP A 303 16.73 -3.95 -10.38
C ASP A 303 17.66 -3.78 -9.17
N ILE A 304 18.78 -4.51 -9.14
CA ILE A 304 19.70 -4.58 -7.99
C ILE A 304 21.11 -4.19 -8.44
N ASN A 305 21.57 -3.02 -7.98
CA ASN A 305 22.87 -2.46 -8.31
C ASN A 305 23.85 -2.63 -7.14
N SER A 306 25.04 -3.19 -7.43
CA SER A 306 26.15 -3.14 -6.48
C SER A 306 26.82 -1.75 -6.50
N ALA A 307 27.26 -1.29 -5.33
CA ALA A 307 28.04 -0.06 -5.24
C ALA A 307 29.42 -0.25 -5.91
N ARG A 308 30.16 0.86 -6.08
CA ARG A 308 31.62 0.87 -6.30
C ARG A 308 32.42 0.38 -5.07
N ALA A 309 31.93 -0.62 -4.36
CA ALA A 309 32.56 -1.27 -3.22
C ALA A 309 33.56 -2.39 -3.62
N THR A 310 33.84 -2.53 -4.93
CA THR A 310 34.76 -3.53 -5.52
C THR A 310 36.25 -3.30 -5.20
N LYS A 311 36.59 -2.71 -4.04
CA LYS A 311 37.96 -2.50 -3.57
C LYS A 311 38.54 -3.78 -2.94
N GLY A 312 38.68 -4.83 -3.74
CA GLY A 312 39.55 -5.99 -3.44
C GLY A 312 38.89 -7.20 -2.76
N VAL A 313 37.56 -7.26 -2.67
CA VAL A 313 36.81 -8.47 -2.27
C VAL A 313 36.38 -9.25 -3.53
N ASP A 314 36.16 -10.56 -3.39
CA ASP A 314 35.67 -11.40 -4.49
C ASP A 314 34.34 -10.85 -5.06
N ILE A 315 34.23 -10.85 -6.38
CA ILE A 315 33.07 -10.35 -7.12
C ILE A 315 31.86 -11.25 -6.83
N GLU A 316 32.04 -12.56 -6.72
CA GLU A 316 30.95 -13.50 -6.47
C GLU A 316 30.41 -13.40 -5.03
N GLU A 317 31.30 -13.19 -4.04
CA GLU A 317 30.92 -12.92 -2.65
C GLU A 317 30.20 -11.56 -2.51
N THR A 318 30.69 -10.53 -3.23
CA THR A 318 30.05 -9.21 -3.27
C THR A 318 28.64 -9.28 -3.89
N ALA A 319 28.47 -10.04 -4.97
CA ALA A 319 27.18 -10.27 -5.62
C ALA A 319 26.19 -11.01 -4.70
N LEU A 320 26.61 -12.12 -4.07
CA LEU A 320 25.78 -12.85 -3.11
C LEU A 320 25.36 -11.96 -1.93
N THR A 321 26.31 -11.24 -1.32
CA THR A 321 26.03 -10.35 -0.18
C THR A 321 25.04 -9.24 -0.55
N THR A 322 25.24 -8.59 -1.69
CA THR A 322 24.34 -7.53 -2.18
C THR A 322 22.94 -8.09 -2.48
N ASN A 323 22.85 -9.27 -3.09
CA ASN A 323 21.58 -9.94 -3.38
C ASN A 323 20.84 -10.34 -2.08
N LEU A 324 21.54 -10.79 -1.04
CA LEU A 324 20.94 -11.11 0.26
C LEU A 324 20.45 -9.86 1.00
N GLU A 325 21.20 -8.75 0.98
CA GLU A 325 20.72 -7.45 1.49
C GLU A 325 19.50 -6.96 0.70
N ALA A 326 19.53 -7.09 -0.62
CA ALA A 326 18.42 -6.72 -1.49
C ALA A 326 17.15 -7.55 -1.22
N VAL A 327 17.26 -8.84 -0.93
CA VAL A 327 16.13 -9.70 -0.54
C VAL A 327 15.40 -9.14 0.69
N ASP A 328 16.17 -8.82 1.72
CA ASP A 328 15.65 -8.30 3.00
C ASP A 328 14.92 -6.97 2.80
N GLU A 329 15.49 -6.10 1.96
CA GLU A 329 14.94 -4.78 1.66
C GLU A 329 13.76 -4.84 0.69
N VAL A 330 13.77 -5.71 -0.33
CA VAL A 330 12.62 -5.94 -1.22
C VAL A 330 11.43 -6.46 -0.43
N ALA A 331 11.63 -7.47 0.43
CA ALA A 331 10.55 -8.01 1.26
C ALA A 331 9.98 -6.93 2.21
N ARG A 332 10.81 -5.99 2.68
CA ARG A 332 10.40 -4.82 3.47
C ARG A 332 9.60 -3.82 2.63
N GLN A 333 10.13 -3.36 1.50
CA GLN A 333 9.48 -2.37 0.62
C GLN A 333 8.15 -2.86 0.04
N LEU A 334 8.04 -4.15 -0.30
CA LEU A 334 6.76 -4.75 -0.73
C LEU A 334 5.64 -4.62 0.33
N ARG A 335 5.99 -4.61 1.63
CA ARG A 335 5.04 -4.34 2.71
C ARG A 335 4.78 -2.84 2.87
N LEU A 336 5.82 -2.03 3.06
CA LEU A 336 5.71 -0.59 3.34
C LEU A 336 4.96 0.21 2.26
N ARG A 337 5.04 -0.24 1.01
CA ARG A 337 4.36 0.37 -0.15
C ARG A 337 3.09 -0.39 -0.56
N ASP A 338 2.79 -1.49 0.11
CA ASP A 338 1.70 -2.44 -0.16
C ASP A 338 1.65 -2.98 -1.60
N LEU A 339 2.81 -3.10 -2.26
CA LEU A 339 2.91 -3.50 -3.68
C LEU A 339 2.39 -4.92 -3.91
N GLY A 340 1.61 -5.13 -4.97
CA GLY A 340 1.09 -6.45 -5.31
C GLY A 340 0.76 -6.60 -6.79
N GLY A 341 0.38 -7.81 -7.18
CA GLY A 341 0.37 -8.26 -8.57
C GLY A 341 1.62 -9.09 -8.88
N LEU A 342 2.05 -9.05 -10.13
CA LEU A 342 3.29 -9.68 -10.58
C LEU A 342 4.49 -8.77 -10.25
N VAL A 343 5.54 -9.36 -9.70
CA VAL A 343 6.82 -8.71 -9.42
C VAL A 343 7.92 -9.53 -10.08
N VAL A 344 8.83 -8.85 -10.76
CA VAL A 344 10.03 -9.42 -11.39
C VAL A 344 11.24 -8.75 -10.75
N ILE A 345 12.19 -9.55 -10.28
CA ILE A 345 13.41 -9.09 -9.61
C ILE A 345 14.60 -9.53 -10.46
N ASP A 346 15.40 -8.56 -10.91
CA ASP A 346 16.69 -8.79 -11.56
C ASP A 346 17.79 -8.80 -10.49
N PHE A 347 18.33 -9.99 -10.23
CA PHE A 347 19.42 -10.18 -9.26
C PHE A 347 20.77 -10.07 -9.97
N ILE A 348 21.80 -9.58 -9.26
CA ILE A 348 23.16 -9.58 -9.78
C ILE A 348 23.55 -11.04 -10.11
N ASP A 349 24.05 -11.27 -11.32
CA ASP A 349 24.43 -12.58 -11.82
C ASP A 349 25.37 -13.32 -10.84
N MET A 350 25.03 -14.57 -10.54
CA MET A 350 25.83 -15.49 -9.70
C MET A 350 26.11 -16.75 -10.50
N LEU A 351 27.39 -17.11 -10.64
CA LEU A 351 27.82 -18.31 -11.38
C LEU A 351 27.49 -19.59 -10.60
N SER A 352 27.65 -19.54 -9.27
CA SER A 352 27.33 -20.63 -8.36
C SER A 352 25.81 -20.83 -8.21
N HIS A 353 25.32 -21.99 -8.65
CA HIS A 353 23.96 -22.47 -8.35
C HIS A 353 23.68 -22.63 -6.85
N LYS A 354 24.71 -22.71 -5.99
CA LYS A 354 24.53 -22.72 -4.52
C LYS A 354 24.05 -21.34 -4.06
N ASN A 355 24.71 -20.28 -4.54
CA ASN A 355 24.44 -18.89 -4.19
C ASN A 355 23.04 -18.47 -4.68
N GLN A 356 22.66 -18.88 -5.90
CA GLN A 356 21.29 -18.71 -6.43
C GLN A 356 20.23 -19.35 -5.51
N ARG A 357 20.44 -20.59 -5.05
CA ARG A 357 19.52 -21.28 -4.13
C ARG A 357 19.46 -20.63 -2.75
N GLU A 358 20.55 -20.04 -2.30
CA GLU A 358 20.63 -19.33 -1.02
C GLU A 358 19.78 -18.05 -1.05
N VAL A 359 19.92 -17.24 -2.11
CA VAL A 359 19.05 -16.06 -2.37
C VAL A 359 17.58 -16.48 -2.51
N GLU A 360 17.29 -17.54 -3.28
CA GLU A 360 15.93 -18.09 -3.39
C GLU A 360 15.35 -18.61 -2.05
N SER A 361 16.19 -19.11 -1.14
CA SER A 361 15.74 -19.56 0.18
C SER A 361 15.50 -18.37 1.10
N SER A 362 16.41 -17.40 1.08
CA SER A 362 16.32 -16.16 1.85
C SER A 362 15.05 -15.39 1.52
N ILE A 363 14.71 -15.23 0.23
CA ILE A 363 13.50 -14.48 -0.17
C ILE A 363 12.21 -15.19 0.26
N ARG A 364 12.18 -16.52 0.22
CA ARG A 364 11.04 -17.29 0.75
C ARG A 364 10.90 -17.12 2.26
N GLU A 365 12.00 -17.03 3.00
CA GLU A 365 11.99 -16.79 4.45
C GLU A 365 11.52 -15.37 4.80
N ALA A 366 12.11 -14.35 4.17
CA ALA A 366 11.78 -12.94 4.41
C ALA A 366 10.31 -12.60 4.10
N LEU A 367 9.70 -13.33 3.15
CA LEU A 367 8.29 -13.22 2.78
C LEU A 367 7.33 -14.01 3.68
N LYS A 368 7.77 -14.93 4.56
CA LYS A 368 6.88 -15.62 5.51
C LYS A 368 6.22 -14.67 6.52
N LEU A 369 6.87 -13.54 6.80
CA LEU A 369 6.35 -12.49 7.68
C LEU A 369 5.22 -11.68 7.02
N ASP A 370 5.00 -11.81 5.72
CA ASP A 370 4.00 -11.03 4.99
C ASP A 370 2.57 -11.49 5.30
N ARG A 371 1.68 -10.51 5.48
CA ARG A 371 0.23 -10.73 5.62
C ARG A 371 -0.40 -11.23 4.32
N ALA A 372 0.10 -10.78 3.16
CA ALA A 372 -0.37 -11.19 1.85
C ALA A 372 -0.08 -12.67 1.55
N ARG A 373 -0.82 -13.27 0.63
CA ARG A 373 -0.39 -14.54 0.02
C ARG A 373 0.64 -14.24 -1.05
N VAL A 374 1.77 -14.93 -0.99
CA VAL A 374 2.89 -14.74 -1.91
C VAL A 374 3.25 -16.07 -2.56
N GLN A 375 3.50 -16.07 -3.86
CA GLN A 375 4.03 -17.20 -4.61
C GLN A 375 5.36 -16.79 -5.21
N VAL A 376 6.42 -17.55 -4.94
CA VAL A 376 7.79 -17.25 -5.36
C VAL A 376 8.25 -18.35 -6.32
N GLY A 377 8.74 -17.96 -7.49
CA GLY A 377 9.31 -18.86 -8.47
C GLY A 377 10.72 -19.34 -8.11
N ARG A 378 11.54 -19.47 -9.15
CA ARG A 378 12.98 -19.71 -9.09
C ARG A 378 13.68 -18.66 -9.94
N ILE A 379 15.00 -18.50 -9.73
CA ILE A 379 15.81 -17.70 -10.64
C ILE A 379 15.79 -18.37 -12.02
N SER A 380 15.41 -17.61 -13.03
CA SER A 380 15.27 -18.06 -14.41
C SER A 380 16.62 -18.22 -15.10
N ARG A 381 16.62 -18.71 -16.34
CA ARG A 381 17.83 -18.74 -17.19
C ARG A 381 18.34 -17.36 -17.61
N PHE A 382 17.57 -16.30 -17.31
CA PHE A 382 17.89 -14.91 -17.65
C PHE A 382 18.19 -14.08 -16.39
N GLY A 383 18.55 -14.70 -15.25
CA GLY A 383 18.82 -14.00 -13.98
C GLY A 383 17.56 -13.55 -13.20
N LEU A 384 16.45 -13.32 -13.91
CA LEU A 384 15.20 -12.83 -13.32
C LEU A 384 14.53 -13.86 -12.38
N LEU A 385 14.03 -13.40 -11.23
CA LEU A 385 13.11 -14.13 -10.37
C LEU A 385 11.69 -13.55 -10.49
N GLU A 386 10.72 -14.42 -10.77
CA GLU A 386 9.30 -14.08 -10.82
C GLU A 386 8.59 -14.40 -9.50
N MET A 387 7.72 -13.51 -9.04
CA MET A 387 6.84 -13.77 -7.90
C MET A 387 5.49 -13.05 -8.05
N SER A 388 4.44 -13.57 -7.41
CA SER A 388 3.16 -12.87 -7.30
C SER A 388 2.80 -12.60 -5.84
N ARG A 389 2.37 -11.38 -5.53
CA ARG A 389 1.92 -10.95 -4.20
C ARG A 389 0.45 -10.52 -4.26
N GLN A 390 -0.37 -11.08 -3.37
CA GLN A 390 -1.79 -10.72 -3.27
C GLN A 390 -1.94 -9.24 -2.90
N ARG A 391 -2.62 -8.47 -3.74
CA ARG A 391 -3.07 -7.12 -3.41
C ARG A 391 -4.10 -7.18 -2.29
N LEU A 392 -3.81 -6.55 -1.17
CA LEU A 392 -4.73 -6.44 -0.04
C LEU A 392 -5.50 -5.12 -0.06
N ARG A 393 -4.85 -4.06 -0.55
CA ARG A 393 -5.27 -2.65 -0.59
C ARG A 393 -4.66 -2.00 -1.85
N PRO A 394 -5.04 -0.76 -2.21
CA PRO A 394 -4.25 0.07 -3.14
C PRO A 394 -2.81 0.24 -2.62
N SER A 395 -1.85 0.39 -3.53
CA SER A 395 -0.46 0.70 -3.12
C SER A 395 -0.31 2.15 -2.70
N LEU A 396 0.78 2.46 -1.97
CA LEU A 396 1.13 3.83 -1.55
C LEU A 396 1.25 4.80 -2.74
N GLY A 397 1.69 4.31 -3.90
CA GLY A 397 1.68 5.08 -5.15
C GLY A 397 0.26 5.30 -5.71
N GLU A 398 -0.59 4.26 -5.69
CA GLU A 398 -1.99 4.37 -6.13
C GLU A 398 -2.85 5.27 -5.22
N SER A 399 -2.46 5.47 -3.95
CA SER A 399 -3.16 6.34 -3.00
C SER A 399 -2.66 7.79 -2.99
N SER A 400 -1.34 7.99 -3.12
CA SER A 400 -0.69 9.26 -2.75
C SER A 400 0.08 9.93 -3.89
N GLN A 401 0.12 9.33 -5.08
CA GLN A 401 0.82 9.87 -6.26
C GLN A 401 -0.16 10.06 -7.43
N ILE A 402 0.10 11.08 -8.26
CA ILE A 402 -0.59 11.26 -9.54
C ILE A 402 0.28 10.81 -10.71
N VAL A 403 -0.36 10.45 -11.82
CA VAL A 403 0.34 10.23 -13.09
C VAL A 403 1.02 11.53 -13.51
N CYS A 404 2.30 11.46 -13.89
CA CYS A 404 3.07 12.64 -14.29
C CYS A 404 2.40 13.36 -15.48
N PRO A 405 1.97 14.64 -15.34
CA PRO A 405 1.21 15.34 -16.38
C PRO A 405 2.03 15.62 -17.64
N ARG A 406 3.37 15.60 -17.54
CA ARG A 406 4.27 15.84 -18.68
C ARG A 406 4.44 14.61 -19.58
N CYS A 407 4.67 13.43 -19.01
CA CYS A 407 4.91 12.21 -19.78
C CYS A 407 3.71 11.23 -19.79
N SER A 408 2.60 11.57 -19.15
CA SER A 408 1.42 10.70 -18.98
C SER A 408 1.76 9.30 -18.47
N GLY A 409 2.76 9.20 -17.59
CA GLY A 409 3.25 7.94 -17.03
C GLY A 409 4.33 7.21 -17.84
N GLN A 410 4.70 7.69 -19.04
CA GLN A 410 5.69 7.02 -19.91
C GLN A 410 7.14 7.05 -19.37
N GLY A 411 7.44 7.86 -18.35
CA GLY A 411 8.79 7.98 -17.75
C GLY A 411 9.85 8.65 -18.65
N SER A 412 9.53 8.90 -19.92
CA SER A 412 10.40 9.54 -20.91
C SER A 412 9.61 10.49 -21.80
N ILE A 413 10.30 11.42 -22.45
CA ILE A 413 9.74 12.36 -23.44
C ILE A 413 10.63 12.34 -24.70
N ARG A 414 10.05 12.61 -25.87
CA ARG A 414 10.83 12.77 -27.11
C ARG A 414 11.74 14.00 -27.01
N SER A 415 12.92 13.93 -27.61
CA SER A 415 13.80 15.11 -27.74
C SER A 415 13.20 16.17 -28.66
N VAL A 416 13.67 17.40 -28.56
CA VAL A 416 13.18 18.55 -29.33
C VAL A 416 13.29 18.29 -30.84
N GLU A 417 14.40 17.73 -31.30
CA GLU A 417 14.66 17.43 -32.72
C GLU A 417 13.74 16.31 -33.21
N SER A 418 13.58 15.25 -32.42
CA SER A 418 12.70 14.11 -32.73
C SER A 418 11.23 14.53 -32.82
N LEU A 419 10.78 15.35 -31.87
CA LEU A 419 9.43 15.89 -31.85
C LEU A 419 9.21 16.88 -33.00
N SER A 420 10.15 17.80 -33.24
CA SER A 420 10.07 18.78 -34.34
C SER A 420 9.96 18.10 -35.70
N LEU A 421 10.77 17.07 -35.96
CA LEU A 421 10.69 16.30 -37.22
C LEU A 421 9.38 15.50 -37.33
N SER A 422 8.79 15.07 -36.21
CA SER A 422 7.46 14.44 -36.20
C SER A 422 6.36 15.45 -36.55
N ILE A 423 6.44 16.67 -36.00
CA ILE A 423 5.49 17.76 -36.24
C ILE A 423 5.60 18.26 -37.69
N LEU A 424 6.82 18.39 -38.23
CA LEU A 424 7.05 18.81 -39.62
C LEU A 424 6.37 17.87 -40.62
N ARG A 425 6.43 16.55 -40.38
CA ARG A 425 5.72 15.54 -41.19
C ARG A 425 4.21 15.64 -41.06
N LEU A 426 3.69 15.88 -39.86
CA LEU A 426 2.25 16.07 -39.63
C LEU A 426 1.73 17.34 -40.31
N ILE A 427 2.52 18.42 -40.31
CA ILE A 427 2.23 19.63 -41.07
C ILE A 427 2.19 19.34 -42.57
N GLU A 428 3.15 18.59 -43.11
CA GLU A 428 3.17 18.19 -44.52
C GLU A 428 1.95 17.31 -44.89
N GLU A 429 1.55 16.39 -44.02
CA GLU A 429 0.35 15.55 -44.18
C GLU A 429 -0.96 16.36 -44.17
N GLU A 430 -1.13 17.30 -43.23
CA GLU A 430 -2.29 18.19 -43.23
C GLU A 430 -2.30 19.16 -44.41
N ALA A 431 -1.13 19.54 -44.93
CA ALA A 431 -0.98 20.44 -46.07
C ALA A 431 -1.50 19.82 -47.36
N MET A 432 -1.17 18.54 -47.58
CA MET A 432 -1.53 17.77 -48.78
C MET A 432 -3.04 17.50 -48.96
N LYS A 433 -3.89 17.81 -47.96
CA LYS A 433 -5.34 17.54 -48.04
C LYS A 433 -6.08 18.62 -48.83
N ASP A 434 -7.08 18.23 -49.63
CA ASP A 434 -7.82 19.15 -50.51
C ASP A 434 -8.53 20.31 -49.77
N ARG A 435 -8.44 21.52 -50.33
CA ARG A 435 -9.03 22.78 -49.81
C ARG A 435 -8.40 23.32 -48.51
N THR A 436 -7.12 23.02 -48.25
CA THR A 436 -6.34 23.70 -47.19
C THR A 436 -6.09 25.16 -47.56
N ASN A 437 -6.24 26.07 -46.60
CA ASN A 437 -5.86 27.48 -46.73
C ASN A 437 -4.57 27.77 -45.95
N LYS A 438 -4.55 27.36 -44.67
CA LYS A 438 -3.41 27.53 -43.78
C LYS A 438 -3.37 26.42 -42.73
N ILE A 439 -2.19 26.19 -42.18
CA ILE A 439 -1.97 25.34 -41.01
C ILE A 439 -1.53 26.21 -39.85
N ILE A 440 -2.02 25.90 -38.65
CA ILE A 440 -1.67 26.56 -37.40
C ILE A 440 -1.13 25.48 -36.46
N ALA A 441 0.18 25.48 -36.21
CA ALA A 441 0.80 24.58 -35.25
C ALA A 441 1.17 25.34 -33.97
N GLN A 442 0.53 25.00 -32.84
CA GLN A 442 0.92 25.49 -31.52
C GLN A 442 1.83 24.44 -30.86
N VAL A 443 3.07 24.82 -30.58
CA VAL A 443 4.08 23.89 -30.07
C VAL A 443 4.98 24.58 -29.03
N PRO A 444 5.73 23.83 -28.20
CA PRO A 444 6.61 24.40 -27.18
C PRO A 444 7.65 25.36 -27.78
N VAL A 445 8.10 26.33 -26.98
CA VAL A 445 9.02 27.41 -27.42
C VAL A 445 10.31 26.84 -28.05
N GLU A 446 10.88 25.80 -27.45
CA GLU A 446 12.08 25.10 -27.96
C GLU A 446 11.84 24.47 -29.34
N VAL A 447 10.66 23.86 -29.53
CA VAL A 447 10.25 23.20 -30.77
C VAL A 447 10.02 24.22 -31.90
N VAL A 448 9.37 25.35 -31.62
CA VAL A 448 9.29 26.45 -32.62
C VAL A 448 10.66 27.00 -32.95
N THR A 449 11.52 27.19 -31.94
CA THR A 449 12.88 27.70 -32.16
C THR A 449 13.65 26.80 -33.13
N TYR A 450 13.56 25.48 -32.97
CA TYR A 450 14.17 24.51 -33.88
C TYR A 450 13.52 24.50 -35.27
N LEU A 451 12.19 24.58 -35.36
CA LEU A 451 11.47 24.57 -36.63
C LEU A 451 11.73 25.84 -37.46
N LEU A 452 11.78 27.02 -36.83
CA LEU A 452 11.98 28.31 -37.50
C LEU A 452 13.46 28.68 -37.73
N ASN A 453 14.42 27.89 -37.25
CA ASN A 453 15.84 28.09 -37.53
C ASN A 453 16.42 26.88 -38.29
N GLU A 454 16.69 25.77 -37.61
CA GLU A 454 17.31 24.56 -38.17
C GLU A 454 16.46 23.87 -39.25
N LYS A 455 15.14 24.03 -39.22
CA LYS A 455 14.21 23.49 -40.26
C LYS A 455 13.49 24.56 -41.07
N ARG A 456 13.91 25.82 -41.00
CA ARG A 456 13.29 26.94 -41.76
C ARG A 456 13.13 26.62 -43.23
N GLN A 457 14.19 26.11 -43.86
CA GLN A 457 14.19 25.75 -45.28
C GLN A 457 13.15 24.67 -45.62
N ALA A 458 13.00 23.66 -44.76
CA ALA A 458 12.03 22.60 -44.97
C ALA A 458 10.58 23.08 -44.78
N VAL A 459 10.32 24.02 -43.87
CA VAL A 459 9.01 24.67 -43.73
C VAL A 459 8.67 25.45 -45.01
N LEU A 460 9.59 26.28 -45.49
CA LEU A 460 9.42 27.04 -46.74
C LEU A 460 9.20 26.13 -47.96
N GLU A 461 9.85 24.97 -48.02
CA GLU A 461 9.63 23.99 -49.10
C GLU A 461 8.23 23.37 -49.08
N ILE A 462 7.63 23.19 -47.91
CA ILE A 462 6.24 22.71 -47.80
C ILE A 462 5.26 23.83 -48.20
N GLU A 463 5.46 25.07 -47.72
CA GLU A 463 4.64 26.23 -48.10
C GLU A 463 4.62 26.44 -49.61
N ASN A 464 5.79 26.46 -50.25
CA ASN A 464 5.91 26.66 -51.70
C ASN A 464 5.32 25.50 -52.52
N ARG A 465 5.47 24.25 -52.06
CA ARG A 465 5.01 23.07 -52.82
C ARG A 465 3.49 22.90 -52.75
N GLN A 466 2.88 23.23 -51.62
CA GLN A 466 1.43 23.09 -51.40
C GLN A 466 0.67 24.41 -51.61
N ASN A 467 1.38 25.53 -51.79
CA ASN A 467 0.84 26.88 -51.94
C ASN A 467 -0.11 27.27 -50.78
N ILE A 468 0.31 27.00 -49.55
CA ILE A 468 -0.40 27.34 -48.30
C ILE A 468 0.51 28.12 -47.35
N ASN A 469 -0.09 28.74 -46.34
CA ASN A 469 0.64 29.42 -45.25
C ASN A 469 0.76 28.51 -44.01
N ILE A 470 1.96 28.36 -43.45
CA ILE A 470 2.23 27.55 -42.25
C ILE A 470 2.57 28.47 -41.09
N LEU A 471 1.63 28.62 -40.16
CA LEU A 471 1.80 29.42 -38.96
C LEU A 471 2.28 28.58 -37.77
N LEU A 472 3.56 28.70 -37.44
CA LEU A 472 4.15 28.13 -36.23
C LEU A 472 4.04 29.13 -35.06
N ILE A 473 3.37 28.72 -33.98
CA ILE A 473 3.10 29.55 -32.80
C ILE A 473 3.85 28.98 -31.58
N PRO A 474 4.80 29.72 -31.00
CA PRO A 474 5.45 29.31 -29.77
C PRO A 474 4.49 29.53 -28.60
N ASN A 475 4.08 28.45 -27.93
CA ASN A 475 3.17 28.53 -26.80
C ASN A 475 3.94 28.29 -25.48
N PRO A 476 4.14 29.32 -24.64
CA PRO A 476 4.82 29.17 -23.34
C PRO A 476 4.06 28.31 -22.32
N ASN A 477 2.78 28.03 -22.57
CA ASN A 477 1.92 27.19 -21.73
C ASN A 477 1.94 25.70 -22.16
N MET A 478 2.82 25.32 -23.11
CA MET A 478 2.98 23.95 -23.60
C MET A 478 4.40 23.45 -23.38
N ASP A 479 4.53 22.33 -22.66
CA ASP A 479 5.77 21.60 -22.48
C ASP A 479 5.86 20.39 -23.41
N THR A 480 7.08 20.06 -23.87
CA THR A 480 7.38 18.79 -24.55
C THR A 480 6.91 17.61 -23.68
N PRO A 481 6.03 16.71 -24.19
CA PRO A 481 5.78 16.41 -25.61
C PRO A 481 4.46 16.96 -26.21
N MET A 482 3.77 17.90 -25.55
CA MET A 482 2.50 18.46 -26.02
C MET A 482 2.67 19.27 -27.32
N TYR A 483 1.70 19.20 -28.22
CA TYR A 483 1.56 20.04 -29.40
C TYR A 483 0.13 19.98 -29.95
N GLU A 484 -0.28 21.00 -30.71
CA GLU A 484 -1.52 21.00 -31.50
C GLU A 484 -1.22 21.42 -32.94
N VAL A 485 -1.78 20.71 -33.93
CA VAL A 485 -1.72 21.10 -35.34
C VAL A 485 -3.15 21.18 -35.88
N HIS A 486 -3.58 22.40 -36.20
CA HIS A 486 -4.92 22.71 -36.70
C HIS A 486 -4.87 23.10 -38.18
N ARG A 487 -5.79 22.53 -38.96
CA ARG A 487 -5.90 22.75 -40.40
C ARG A 487 -7.11 23.63 -40.72
N VAL A 488 -6.87 24.82 -41.27
CA VAL A 488 -7.93 25.75 -41.66
C VAL A 488 -8.24 25.59 -43.14
N ARG A 489 -9.53 25.37 -43.45
CA ARG A 489 -10.03 25.22 -44.83
C ARG A 489 -10.36 26.56 -45.46
N LEU A 490 -10.36 26.61 -46.80
CA LEU A 490 -10.73 27.81 -47.57
C LEU A 490 -12.13 28.36 -47.24
N ASP A 491 -13.05 27.47 -46.84
CA ASP A 491 -14.45 27.83 -46.55
C ASP A 491 -14.66 28.46 -45.15
N SER A 492 -13.65 28.40 -44.27
CA SER A 492 -13.73 28.83 -42.86
C SER A 492 -13.58 30.35 -42.70
N LYS A 493 -14.68 31.10 -42.80
CA LYS A 493 -14.68 32.58 -42.73
C LYS A 493 -14.19 33.19 -41.40
N ASN A 494 -14.27 32.47 -40.27
CA ASN A 494 -14.11 33.07 -38.93
C ASN A 494 -12.69 33.01 -38.34
N GLU A 495 -11.72 32.38 -39.00
CA GLU A 495 -10.36 32.16 -38.44
C GLU A 495 -9.24 32.95 -39.16
N ASN A 496 -9.57 33.70 -40.22
CA ASN A 496 -8.55 34.32 -41.07
C ASN A 496 -7.95 35.64 -40.51
N GLU A 497 -8.58 36.30 -39.52
CA GLU A 497 -8.19 37.66 -39.09
C GLU A 497 -7.43 37.74 -37.74
N LYS A 498 -7.23 36.62 -37.04
CA LYS A 498 -6.52 36.63 -35.74
C LYS A 498 -5.00 36.59 -35.93
N ILE A 499 -4.31 37.58 -35.36
CA ILE A 499 -2.85 37.68 -35.35
C ILE A 499 -2.24 36.52 -34.54
N SER A 500 -1.10 35.99 -35.00
CA SER A 500 -0.41 34.81 -34.44
C SER A 500 -0.32 34.75 -32.92
N TYR A 501 0.15 35.81 -32.26
CA TYR A 501 0.31 35.86 -30.80
C TYR A 501 -1.02 35.94 -30.02
N LYS A 502 -2.17 36.17 -30.70
CA LYS A 502 -3.52 36.18 -30.11
C LYS A 502 -4.28 34.86 -30.32
N LEU A 503 -3.65 33.88 -30.98
CA LEU A 503 -4.21 32.54 -31.18
C LEU A 503 -3.81 31.56 -30.07
N ILE A 504 -2.85 31.93 -29.21
CA ILE A 504 -2.57 31.23 -27.96
C ILE A 504 -3.81 31.39 -27.07
N PRO A 505 -4.55 30.30 -26.72
CA PRO A 505 -5.62 30.42 -25.75
C PRO A 505 -5.03 30.94 -24.43
N PRO A 506 -5.79 31.71 -23.61
CA PRO A 506 -5.36 31.97 -22.25
C PRO A 506 -5.02 30.64 -21.59
N PRO A 507 -3.99 30.57 -20.72
CA PRO A 507 -3.64 29.31 -20.08
C PRO A 507 -4.92 28.73 -19.52
N LYS A 508 -5.27 27.51 -19.94
CA LYS A 508 -6.26 26.73 -19.20
C LYS A 508 -5.74 26.78 -17.77
N GLN A 509 -6.48 27.41 -16.87
CA GLN A 509 -6.26 27.16 -15.47
C GLN A 509 -6.24 25.64 -15.36
N PRO A 510 -5.25 25.03 -14.68
CA PRO A 510 -5.27 23.60 -14.50
C PRO A 510 -6.68 23.27 -14.03
N ASP A 511 -7.32 22.30 -14.67
CA ASP A 511 -8.67 21.89 -14.31
C ASP A 511 -8.56 21.28 -12.91
N ILE A 512 -8.61 22.15 -11.89
CA ILE A 512 -8.65 21.79 -10.48
C ILE A 512 -9.91 20.93 -10.25
N THR A 513 -10.84 20.87 -11.19
CA THR A 513 -11.90 19.87 -11.30
C THR A 513 -11.41 18.42 -11.30
N ASP A 514 -10.17 18.06 -11.63
CA ASP A 514 -9.67 16.69 -11.33
C ASP A 514 -9.24 16.51 -9.85
N TYR A 515 -9.08 17.62 -9.12
CA TYR A 515 -8.92 17.69 -7.66
C TYR A 515 -10.19 18.16 -6.92
N SER A 516 -11.29 18.47 -7.64
CA SER A 516 -12.52 19.02 -7.08
C SER A 516 -13.81 18.46 -7.71
N SER A 517 -13.72 17.47 -8.60
CA SER A 517 -14.82 16.54 -8.92
C SER A 517 -15.03 15.46 -7.85
N SER A 518 -14.25 15.50 -6.77
CA SER A 518 -14.58 14.93 -5.45
C SER A 518 -14.80 16.01 -4.37
N ASN A 519 -15.01 17.28 -4.77
CA ASN A 519 -15.61 18.34 -3.94
C ASN A 519 -17.10 18.53 -4.28
N GLN A 520 -17.78 17.51 -4.82
CA GLN A 520 -19.16 17.36 -4.35
C GLN A 520 -19.09 17.18 -2.84
N SER A 521 -19.89 17.96 -2.13
CA SER A 521 -20.14 17.73 -0.72
C SER A 521 -20.99 16.47 -0.57
N GLU A 522 -20.39 15.30 -0.84
CA GLU A 522 -20.77 14.10 -0.13
C GLU A 522 -20.58 14.43 1.35
N THR A 523 -21.68 14.75 2.02
CA THR A 523 -21.77 14.47 3.45
C THR A 523 -21.42 12.99 3.58
N PRO A 524 -20.25 12.63 4.15
CA PRO A 524 -19.83 11.23 4.14
C PRO A 524 -20.93 10.44 4.85
N GLU A 525 -21.50 9.44 4.18
CA GLU A 525 -22.61 8.67 4.75
C GLU A 525 -22.18 8.18 6.13
N GLU A 526 -22.84 8.69 7.18
CA GLU A 526 -22.51 8.28 8.52
C GLU A 526 -22.95 6.82 8.68
N PRO A 527 -22.04 5.88 9.00
CA PRO A 527 -22.44 4.49 9.14
C PRO A 527 -23.47 4.37 10.24
N ALA A 528 -24.61 3.75 9.94
CA ALA A 528 -25.70 3.59 10.90
C ALA A 528 -25.28 2.76 12.13
N VAL A 529 -24.18 1.99 12.02
CA VAL A 529 -23.48 1.34 13.13
C VAL A 529 -22.07 1.93 13.28
N LYS A 530 -21.97 3.09 13.97
CA LYS A 530 -20.72 3.53 14.61
C LYS A 530 -20.50 2.68 15.87
N GLY A 531 -19.39 1.93 15.91
CA GLY A 531 -18.86 1.11 17.03
C GLY A 531 -19.80 0.75 18.19
N VAL A 532 -20.12 -0.55 18.36
CA VAL A 532 -20.98 -1.04 19.45
C VAL A 532 -20.42 -0.64 20.82
N THR A 533 -21.01 0.38 21.43
CA THR A 533 -20.71 0.81 22.80
C THR A 533 -21.70 0.17 23.78
N HIS A 534 -21.23 -0.06 25.02
CA HIS A 534 -21.94 -0.69 26.15
C HIS A 534 -22.10 -2.23 26.02
N ASN A 535 -21.96 -3.05 27.06
CA ASN A 535 -21.67 -2.79 28.49
C ASN A 535 -20.25 -3.22 28.87
N ALA A 536 -19.70 -2.67 29.96
CA ALA A 536 -18.42 -3.11 30.52
C ALA A 536 -18.44 -4.62 30.85
N PRO A 537 -17.35 -5.37 30.59
CA PRO A 537 -17.26 -6.77 30.99
C PRO A 537 -17.39 -6.89 32.50
N PRO A 538 -17.94 -8.01 33.02
CA PRO A 538 -18.10 -8.21 34.46
C PRO A 538 -16.73 -8.09 35.14
N VAL A 539 -16.66 -7.22 36.16
CA VAL A 539 -15.44 -6.97 36.92
C VAL A 539 -14.88 -8.31 37.39
N LEU A 540 -13.62 -8.60 37.04
CA LEU A 540 -12.89 -9.76 37.56
C LEU A 540 -12.72 -9.61 39.08
N THR A 541 -13.72 -10.05 39.83
CA THR A 541 -13.63 -10.27 41.27
C THR A 541 -12.62 -11.38 41.49
N LYS A 542 -11.34 -11.01 41.62
CA LYS A 542 -10.28 -11.93 42.04
C LYS A 542 -10.72 -12.59 43.34
N SER A 543 -11.11 -13.86 43.25
CA SER A 543 -11.42 -14.71 44.39
C SER A 543 -10.14 -14.89 45.21
N LYS A 544 -9.92 -14.03 46.19
CA LYS A 544 -8.84 -14.20 47.16
C LYS A 544 -9.18 -15.44 48.00
N SER A 545 -8.44 -16.52 47.77
CA SER A 545 -8.37 -17.63 48.70
C SER A 545 -7.98 -17.12 50.11
N PRO A 546 -8.57 -17.66 51.18
CA PRO A 546 -8.36 -17.13 52.52
C PRO A 546 -6.96 -17.51 53.06
N GLY A 547 -6.02 -16.58 52.94
CA GLY A 547 -4.70 -16.68 53.57
C GLY A 547 -4.78 -16.69 55.10
N LEU A 548 -4.00 -17.58 55.74
CA LEU A 548 -4.02 -17.94 57.16
C LEU A 548 -3.49 -16.86 58.15
N MET A 549 -3.68 -15.57 57.86
CA MET A 549 -3.17 -14.44 58.66
C MET A 549 -4.27 -13.65 59.38
N LYS A 550 -5.38 -14.32 59.78
CA LYS A 550 -6.52 -13.70 60.47
C LYS A 550 -6.77 -14.22 61.90
N ARG A 551 -5.73 -14.73 62.57
CA ARG A 551 -5.83 -15.40 63.88
C ARG A 551 -4.91 -14.86 64.99
N PHE A 552 -4.20 -13.75 64.76
CA PHE A 552 -3.22 -13.19 65.71
C PHE A 552 -3.45 -11.74 66.16
N TRP A 553 -4.52 -11.08 65.69
CA TRP A 553 -4.83 -9.67 65.98
C TRP A 553 -6.13 -9.46 66.79
N SER A 554 -6.55 -10.46 67.55
CA SER A 554 -7.80 -10.45 68.34
C SER A 554 -7.56 -10.67 69.85
N LYS A 555 -6.42 -10.22 70.39
CA LYS A 555 -6.10 -10.35 71.83
C LYS A 555 -5.44 -9.16 72.52
N MET A 556 -5.27 -8.03 71.82
CA MET A 556 -5.00 -6.72 72.43
C MET A 556 -5.76 -5.66 71.64
N PHE A 557 -6.96 -5.30 72.13
CA PHE A 557 -7.56 -3.97 72.16
C PHE A 557 -9.00 -4.11 72.69
N SER A 558 -9.16 -3.82 73.97
CA SER A 558 -10.45 -3.77 74.67
C SER A 558 -10.55 -2.45 75.43
N LYS A 559 -11.78 -1.96 75.61
CA LYS A 559 -12.23 -0.67 76.17
C LYS A 559 -12.07 0.58 75.29
N GLU A 560 -13.23 1.09 74.85
CA GLU A 560 -13.91 2.31 75.37
C GLU A 560 -13.02 3.48 75.86
N LYS A 561 -13.36 4.77 75.63
CA LYS A 561 -14.68 5.40 75.37
C LYS A 561 -14.50 6.86 74.88
N SER A 562 -15.48 7.40 74.13
CA SER A 562 -15.87 8.86 73.98
C SER A 562 -14.77 9.91 73.64
N GLU A 563 -15.02 10.99 72.89
CA GLU A 563 -16.21 11.85 72.74
C GLU A 563 -16.21 12.61 71.38
N ILE A 564 -17.24 13.42 71.10
CA ILE A 564 -17.55 14.03 69.77
C ILE A 564 -17.36 15.55 69.79
N ASN A 565 -16.84 16.17 68.71
CA ASN A 565 -17.40 17.40 68.07
C ASN A 565 -16.66 17.85 66.79
N ILE A 566 -17.35 18.62 65.93
CA ILE A 566 -16.99 18.97 64.53
C ILE A 566 -17.07 20.52 64.34
N ILE A 567 -16.58 21.03 63.18
CA ILE A 567 -16.79 22.37 62.54
C ILE A 567 -15.58 23.35 62.69
N PRO A 568 -15.10 24.11 61.66
CA PRO A 568 -14.87 23.82 60.22
C PRO A 568 -13.42 24.25 59.75
N PRO A 569 -13.02 24.15 58.45
CA PRO A 569 -11.68 24.54 58.00
C PRO A 569 -11.58 25.84 57.14
N ARG A 570 -10.60 26.71 57.44
CA ARG A 570 -10.01 27.75 56.53
C ARG A 570 -8.82 28.46 57.23
N PRO A 571 -7.90 29.15 56.51
CA PRO A 571 -7.13 28.78 55.32
C PRO A 571 -5.59 28.75 55.62
N ALA A 572 -4.76 28.37 54.62
CA ALA A 572 -3.31 28.21 54.79
C ALA A 572 -2.50 29.53 54.77
N PRO A 573 -1.41 29.65 55.55
CA PRO A 573 -0.45 30.75 55.46
C PRO A 573 0.84 30.39 54.67
N SER A 574 1.34 31.35 53.90
CA SER A 574 2.58 31.30 53.11
C SER A 574 3.85 31.55 53.96
N LYS A 575 5.02 31.16 53.43
CA LYS A 575 6.36 31.52 53.99
C LYS A 575 7.32 32.05 52.91
N PRO A 576 8.37 32.81 53.28
CA PRO A 576 8.72 34.03 52.53
C PRO A 576 10.05 34.03 51.77
N LYS A 577 10.24 35.06 50.93
CA LYS A 577 11.47 35.42 50.20
C LYS A 577 12.47 36.21 51.06
N ARG A 578 13.77 36.13 50.73
CA ARG A 578 14.78 37.19 50.97
C ARG A 578 15.69 37.35 49.75
N GLY A 579 15.85 38.59 49.27
CA GLY A 579 16.99 39.03 48.43
C GLY A 579 18.13 39.55 49.34
N LYS A 580 19.23 40.16 48.87
CA LYS A 580 19.68 40.68 47.55
C LYS A 580 21.19 40.37 47.43
N GLN A 581 21.93 40.51 46.33
CA GLN A 581 22.34 41.75 45.63
C GLN A 581 23.00 41.42 44.28
N ALA A 582 23.21 42.44 43.43
CA ALA A 582 23.74 42.33 42.07
C ALA A 582 25.09 43.05 41.89
N VAL A 583 25.92 42.59 40.94
CA VAL A 583 27.02 43.36 40.30
C VAL A 583 27.05 43.06 38.79
N GLN A 584 27.58 44.01 38.01
CA GLN A 584 27.40 44.16 36.55
C GLN A 584 28.50 43.55 35.67
N LYS A 585 28.18 43.37 34.36
CA LYS A 585 29.04 43.53 33.15
C LYS A 585 30.35 42.72 33.09
N ARG A 586 30.70 42.04 31.99
CA ARG A 586 31.05 42.70 30.70
C ARG A 586 31.25 41.69 29.56
N THR A 587 31.14 42.18 28.32
CA THR A 587 31.48 41.54 27.05
C THR A 587 32.98 41.27 26.86
N ARG A 588 33.36 40.18 26.16
CA ARG A 588 34.16 40.24 24.91
C ARG A 588 34.38 38.89 24.22
N SER A 589 34.33 38.92 22.90
CA SER A 589 34.85 37.92 21.95
C SER A 589 36.39 37.88 21.92
N TYR A 590 37.00 36.74 21.58
CA TYR A 590 38.29 36.72 20.86
C TYR A 590 38.45 35.49 19.96
N THR A 591 38.92 35.74 18.74
CA THR A 591 39.36 34.75 17.74
C THR A 591 40.88 34.54 17.81
N LYS A 592 41.39 33.31 17.59
CA LYS A 592 42.39 32.98 16.53
C LYS A 592 42.95 31.53 16.57
N THR A 593 43.02 30.95 15.37
CA THR A 593 44.10 30.08 14.78
C THR A 593 45.32 29.73 15.65
N SER A 594 45.88 28.50 15.63
CA SER A 594 46.55 27.89 14.46
C SER A 594 46.88 26.37 14.58
N ARG A 595 47.10 25.72 13.43
CA ARG A 595 47.65 24.33 13.22
C ARG A 595 49.21 24.31 13.37
N PRO A 596 49.93 23.22 13.00
CA PRO A 596 49.91 21.83 13.50
C PRO A 596 51.35 21.32 13.86
N ILE A 597 51.50 20.15 14.49
CA ILE A 597 52.76 19.39 14.45
C ILE A 597 52.50 17.90 14.19
N SER A 598 53.26 17.37 13.24
CA SER A 598 53.44 15.94 12.95
C SER A 598 54.72 15.42 13.58
N SER A 599 54.71 14.19 14.10
CA SER A 599 55.93 13.37 14.15
C SER A 599 55.57 11.88 14.15
N ALA A 600 56.34 11.12 13.37
CA ALA A 600 56.31 9.66 13.31
C ALA A 600 57.50 9.08 14.09
N ASN A 601 57.42 7.79 14.41
CA ASN A 601 58.51 6.82 14.62
C ASN A 601 57.80 5.44 14.65
N ALA A 602 58.12 4.40 13.86
CA ALA A 602 59.42 3.76 13.56
C ALA A 602 60.10 3.22 14.84
N ALA A 603 60.60 1.98 14.97
CA ALA A 603 60.66 0.79 14.09
C ALA A 603 60.40 -0.47 14.99
N THR A 604 60.72 -1.75 14.72
CA THR A 604 61.48 -2.52 13.71
C THR A 604 60.77 -3.90 13.58
N ASP A 605 60.57 -4.50 12.41
CA ASP A 605 61.51 -5.26 11.55
C ASP A 605 61.94 -6.64 12.10
N ASN A 606 61.58 -7.72 11.39
CA ASN A 606 62.59 -8.66 10.85
C ASN A 606 61.99 -9.76 9.92
N THR A 607 62.37 -9.69 8.63
CA THR A 607 62.93 -10.79 7.80
C THR A 607 62.16 -12.13 7.59
N LYS A 608 62.33 -12.89 6.48
CA LYS A 608 63.24 -12.84 5.30
C LYS A 608 62.72 -13.75 4.16
N LYS A 609 62.94 -13.32 2.90
CA LYS A 609 63.31 -14.13 1.70
C LYS A 609 62.33 -15.24 1.20
N THR A 610 62.29 -15.62 -0.09
CA THR A 610 63.18 -15.34 -1.25
C THR A 610 62.42 -15.40 -2.58
N GLU A 611 62.77 -14.51 -3.53
CA GLU A 611 63.15 -14.78 -4.95
C GLU A 611 62.40 -15.89 -5.75
N ASN A 612 61.84 -15.69 -6.96
CA ASN A 612 62.48 -15.09 -8.15
C ASN A 612 61.49 -14.71 -9.30
N ASN A 613 61.56 -13.45 -9.72
CA ASN A 613 61.94 -12.96 -11.07
C ASN A 613 61.38 -13.53 -12.42
N TYR A 614 60.88 -12.57 -13.21
CA TYR A 614 61.02 -12.36 -14.68
C TYR A 614 60.19 -13.14 -15.73
N SER A 615 59.06 -12.51 -16.08
CA SER A 615 58.84 -11.75 -17.35
C SER A 615 58.61 -12.44 -18.72
N ASN A 616 57.76 -11.74 -19.50
CA ASN A 616 57.75 -11.58 -20.96
C ASN A 616 57.37 -12.80 -21.82
N SER A 617 56.28 -12.78 -22.61
CA SER A 617 55.79 -11.85 -23.65
C SER A 617 56.36 -12.12 -25.05
N ASP A 618 55.50 -12.59 -25.95
CA ASP A 618 55.33 -12.12 -27.34
C ASP A 618 54.17 -12.94 -27.95
N SER A 619 53.07 -12.33 -28.38
CA SER A 619 52.85 -11.57 -29.62
C SER A 619 52.81 -12.44 -30.89
N ARG A 620 51.62 -12.54 -31.51
CA ARG A 620 51.33 -11.94 -32.83
C ARG A 620 49.91 -12.24 -33.32
N SER A 621 49.31 -11.20 -33.88
CA SER A 621 48.12 -11.20 -34.73
C SER A 621 48.41 -11.66 -36.16
N SER A 622 47.43 -12.28 -36.84
CA SER A 622 46.93 -11.82 -38.17
C SER A 622 45.87 -12.76 -38.79
N GLU A 623 44.70 -12.20 -39.09
CA GLU A 623 43.94 -12.28 -40.37
C GLU A 623 43.53 -13.60 -41.08
N ASN A 624 42.25 -13.63 -41.50
CA ASN A 624 41.68 -13.99 -42.83
C ASN A 624 42.40 -15.05 -43.72
N ARG A 625 41.76 -16.02 -44.41
CA ARG A 625 40.42 -16.02 -45.09
C ARG A 625 39.99 -17.50 -45.48
N PRO A 626 39.09 -17.84 -46.45
CA PRO A 626 37.90 -18.65 -46.12
C PRO A 626 37.67 -19.98 -46.92
N ASN A 627 36.47 -20.55 -46.72
CA ASN A 627 35.71 -21.49 -47.58
C ASN A 627 36.05 -22.99 -47.62
N THR A 628 35.07 -23.81 -47.23
CA THR A 628 34.49 -24.89 -48.08
C THR A 628 33.09 -25.28 -47.56
N ALA A 629 32.32 -26.06 -48.33
CA ALA A 629 30.86 -26.11 -48.23
C ALA A 629 30.26 -27.54 -48.05
N TYR A 630 28.93 -27.63 -48.19
CA TYR A 630 28.06 -28.80 -48.47
C TYR A 630 27.12 -29.37 -47.37
N VAL A 631 25.80 -29.17 -47.64
CA VAL A 631 24.67 -30.14 -47.59
C VAL A 631 23.52 -29.94 -46.57
N ARG A 632 22.32 -29.75 -47.16
CA ARG A 632 20.98 -29.80 -46.55
C ARG A 632 20.50 -31.23 -46.27
N ARG A 633 19.58 -31.41 -45.30
CA ARG A 633 18.48 -32.39 -45.43
C ARG A 633 17.20 -31.94 -44.71
N ASN A 634 16.08 -31.94 -45.45
CA ASN A 634 14.72 -31.72 -44.94
C ASN A 634 14.13 -32.99 -44.32
N ARG A 635 13.19 -32.87 -43.36
CA ARG A 635 12.06 -33.81 -43.25
C ARG A 635 10.79 -33.20 -42.63
N ARG A 636 9.64 -33.67 -43.15
CA ARG A 636 8.27 -33.12 -43.02
C ARG A 636 7.60 -33.37 -41.66
N ARG A 637 6.65 -32.50 -41.29
CA ARG A 637 5.50 -32.80 -40.42
C ARG A 637 4.40 -33.56 -41.19
N LYS A 638 3.57 -34.34 -40.49
CA LYS A 638 2.28 -34.89 -40.96
C LYS A 638 1.20 -34.60 -39.92
N ARG A 639 -0.01 -34.24 -40.37
CA ARG A 639 -1.30 -34.42 -39.66
C ARG A 639 -2.03 -35.63 -40.27
N PRO A 640 -3.05 -36.16 -39.58
CA PRO A 640 -4.19 -36.82 -40.22
C PRO A 640 -5.52 -36.10 -39.94
N ASP A 641 -6.56 -36.50 -40.67
CA ASP A 641 -7.79 -35.75 -40.93
C ASP A 641 -9.02 -36.12 -40.07
N VAL A 642 -10.05 -35.29 -40.23
CA VAL A 642 -11.44 -35.48 -39.80
C VAL A 642 -12.16 -36.47 -40.75
N THR A 643 -13.13 -37.24 -40.25
CA THR A 643 -14.13 -37.93 -41.07
C THR A 643 -15.55 -37.74 -40.52
N ASN A 644 -16.54 -37.76 -41.41
CA ASN A 644 -17.95 -37.48 -41.13
C ASN A 644 -18.65 -38.60 -40.33
N SER A 645 -19.55 -38.22 -39.42
CA SER A 645 -20.94 -38.72 -39.31
C SER A 645 -21.73 -37.78 -38.39
#